data_AF-F3CC28-F1
#
_entry.id   AF-F3CC28-F1
#
_cell.length_a   1.000
_cell.length_b   1.000
_cell.length_c   1.000
_cell.angle_alpha   90.00
_cell.angle_beta   90.00
_cell.angle_gamma   90.00
#
_symmetry.space_group_name_H-M   'P 1'
#
loop_
_entity.id
_entity.type
_entity.pdbx_description
1 polymer ?
#
loop_
_entity_poly.entity_id
_entity_poly.type
_entity_poly.pdbx_seq_one_letter_code
_entity_poly.pdbx_strand_id
1 'polypeptide(L)'
;MNAVEIESAISDLALEPFDAAEFPFTFLAAFGNKDTALKRLRAGNNNASDVPGGVLLRSNIHIAASEPGSVGETLKALRDSHATSKAKAKFILATDGQTLEAEELITGETIACDYPDFPNHFGFLLPLAGISTVKEIKDNPIDVRATSRLNKLYVALLDENPEWAKEARRADMNHFMARLVFCFFAEDTDIFNGDGLYTKMVEQFSERDGSNTHQVLAEIFRAMNIKSAERASAQPRLPSWANGFPYVNGGLFSGSTEAPRFTRMARTYLLHAGNLNWQKINPDIFGSMIQAVADDEERGALGMHYTSVPNILKVLNPLFLDDLRAQLDAAGDNKAKLLNLRKRMAHIRVFDPACGSGNFLVIAYKQMREIEAQINCRRGEANNKSEIPLTNFRGIEIRDFPAEIARLALIIAEFQCDVLYRGQQDALAEFLPLNAQNWIVCGNALRLDWLSICPPTGTGVKVMADDLFGTPLDQAEIDFENEGGETYICGNPPYLGSTWQSAEQKDDLKAIFDHRCKNWKSLDYVAGWFMKAADYGTKTTSTAAFVSTNSICQGRQVPSLWPLVFASKHEIAFAHTSFKWNNLASHNAGVTVVIVGISNHLGKERSLFTVSDDGQIVVKKVKNINAYLVAAPDVIVNTLAKPMDDRPEFISGNVADDDGQLIVNSIEEFGHLDETVRHLVRPFVGSFELING
;
A
#
# COMPACT_ATOMS: atom_id res chain seq x y z
N MET A 1 -11.86 2.51 -17.27
CA MET A 1 -10.51 1.95 -17.06
C MET A 1 -9.91 2.55 -15.80
N ASN A 2 -9.11 1.78 -15.06
CA ASN A 2 -8.32 2.26 -13.92
C ASN A 2 -6.94 2.78 -14.38
N ALA A 3 -6.17 3.37 -13.46
CA ALA A 3 -4.87 3.97 -13.79
C ALA A 3 -3.85 2.95 -14.33
N VAL A 4 -3.89 1.71 -13.84
CA VAL A 4 -3.00 0.61 -14.26
C VAL A 4 -3.33 0.15 -15.68
N GLU A 5 -4.61 0.01 -16.01
CA GLU A 5 -5.08 -0.33 -17.37
C GLU A 5 -4.69 0.74 -18.39
N ILE A 6 -4.81 2.02 -18.01
CA ILE A 6 -4.41 3.16 -18.85
C ILE A 6 -2.90 3.17 -19.06
N GLU A 7 -2.10 3.03 -17.99
CA GLU A 7 -0.64 2.92 -18.09
C GLU A 7 -0.25 1.77 -19.02
N SER A 8 -0.87 0.61 -18.85
CA SER A 8 -0.63 -0.58 -19.66
C SER A 8 -0.89 -0.30 -21.13
N ALA A 9 -2.04 0.28 -21.47
CA ALA A 9 -2.43 0.57 -22.85
C ALA A 9 -1.50 1.60 -23.51
N ILE A 10 -1.09 2.62 -22.77
CA ILE A 10 -0.11 3.62 -23.20
C ILE A 10 1.27 3.00 -23.44
N SER A 11 1.73 2.18 -22.49
CA SER A 11 3.03 1.51 -22.60
C SER A 11 3.05 0.49 -23.74
N ASP A 12 1.92 -0.15 -24.06
CA ASP A 12 1.82 -1.03 -25.22
C ASP A 12 1.78 -0.21 -26.53
N LEU A 13 1.08 0.94 -26.56
CA LEU A 13 1.08 1.89 -27.69
C LEU A 13 2.49 2.42 -28.00
N ALA A 14 3.32 2.67 -26.99
CA ALA A 14 4.70 3.13 -27.18
C ALA A 14 5.62 2.06 -27.80
N LEU A 15 5.26 0.78 -27.69
CA LEU A 15 6.02 -0.35 -28.25
C LEU A 15 5.62 -0.68 -29.69
N GLU A 16 4.45 -0.26 -30.13
CA GLU A 16 3.99 -0.47 -31.50
C GLU A 16 4.70 0.48 -32.49
N PRO A 17 4.90 0.08 -33.76
CA PRO A 17 5.40 0.98 -34.79
C PRO A 17 4.50 2.22 -34.90
N PHE A 18 5.11 3.41 -34.88
CA PHE A 18 4.36 4.66 -34.92
C PHE A 18 3.60 4.82 -36.25
N ASP A 19 2.28 5.03 -36.16
CA ASP A 19 1.40 5.36 -37.26
C ASP A 19 0.77 6.73 -36.99
N ALA A 20 1.20 7.76 -37.74
CA ALA A 20 0.75 9.13 -37.56
C ALA A 20 -0.77 9.32 -37.77
N ALA A 21 -1.38 8.53 -38.65
CA ALA A 21 -2.81 8.64 -38.94
C ALA A 21 -3.66 7.98 -37.86
N GLU A 22 -3.16 6.90 -37.26
CA GLU A 22 -3.90 6.12 -36.26
C GLU A 22 -3.60 6.54 -34.81
N PHE A 23 -2.43 7.14 -34.55
CA PHE A 23 -1.98 7.50 -33.21
C PHE A 23 -3.02 8.28 -32.38
N PRO A 24 -3.69 9.34 -32.87
CA PRO A 24 -4.66 10.05 -32.05
C PRO A 24 -5.83 9.17 -31.58
N PHE A 25 -6.21 8.16 -32.38
CA PHE A 25 -7.32 7.26 -32.06
C PHE A 25 -6.89 6.16 -31.09
N THR A 26 -5.73 5.55 -31.31
CA THR A 26 -5.18 4.52 -30.41
C THR A 26 -4.81 5.13 -29.06
N PHE A 27 -4.26 6.35 -29.05
CA PHE A 27 -4.05 7.13 -27.84
C PHE A 27 -5.34 7.38 -27.08
N LEU A 28 -6.40 7.89 -27.74
CA LEU A 28 -7.69 8.11 -27.07
C LEU A 28 -8.34 6.81 -26.58
N ALA A 29 -8.16 5.70 -27.29
CA ALA A 29 -8.62 4.38 -26.86
C ALA A 29 -7.97 3.97 -25.53
N ALA A 30 -6.67 4.25 -25.36
CA ALA A 30 -5.92 3.97 -24.13
C ALA A 30 -6.50 4.69 -22.88
N PHE A 31 -7.29 5.75 -23.05
CA PHE A 31 -7.99 6.46 -21.97
C PHE A 31 -9.48 6.13 -21.82
N GLY A 32 -9.97 5.07 -22.48
CA GLY A 32 -11.32 4.53 -22.21
C GLY A 32 -12.40 5.10 -23.10
N ASN A 33 -12.03 5.77 -24.19
CA ASN A 33 -12.99 6.23 -25.18
C ASN A 33 -13.59 5.03 -25.93
N LYS A 34 -14.93 4.97 -25.98
CA LYS A 34 -15.65 3.87 -26.64
C LYS A 34 -15.38 3.86 -28.15
N ASP A 35 -15.27 2.66 -28.74
CA ASP A 35 -15.08 2.47 -30.19
C ASP A 35 -16.07 3.25 -31.06
N THR A 36 -17.33 3.36 -30.62
CA THR A 36 -18.37 4.11 -31.34
C THR A 36 -18.07 5.61 -31.40
N ALA A 37 -17.47 6.17 -30.36
CA ALA A 37 -17.02 7.56 -30.33
C ALA A 37 -15.79 7.76 -31.21
N LEU A 38 -14.81 6.86 -31.12
CA LEU A 38 -13.59 6.90 -31.94
C LEU A 38 -13.89 6.78 -33.44
N LYS A 39 -14.79 5.86 -33.84
CA LYS A 39 -15.25 5.73 -35.24
C LYS A 39 -15.89 7.02 -35.76
N ARG A 40 -16.64 7.74 -34.92
CA ARG A 40 -17.25 9.03 -35.29
C ARG A 40 -16.22 10.15 -35.44
N LEU A 41 -15.19 10.19 -34.57
CA LEU A 41 -14.07 11.11 -34.72
C LEU A 41 -13.29 10.82 -36.00
N ARG A 42 -13.02 9.55 -36.29
CA ARG A 42 -12.32 9.11 -37.51
C ARG A 42 -13.10 9.46 -38.78
N ALA A 43 -14.42 9.36 -38.75
CA ALA A 43 -15.29 9.75 -39.87
C ALA A 43 -15.50 11.27 -40.01
N GLY A 44 -14.89 12.09 -39.14
CA GLY A 44 -15.00 13.56 -39.19
C GLY A 44 -16.30 14.15 -38.60
N ASN A 45 -17.30 13.32 -38.26
CA ASN A 45 -18.62 13.78 -37.81
C ASN A 45 -18.60 14.58 -36.50
N ASN A 46 -17.57 14.39 -35.66
CA ASN A 46 -17.39 15.10 -34.38
C ASN A 46 -15.96 15.64 -34.19
N ASN A 47 -15.12 15.58 -35.22
CA ASN A 47 -13.78 16.15 -35.16
C ASN A 47 -13.83 17.57 -35.74
N ALA A 48 -13.82 18.57 -34.86
CA ALA A 48 -13.90 19.99 -35.24
C ALA A 48 -12.52 20.69 -35.20
N SER A 49 -11.43 19.92 -35.33
CA SER A 49 -10.08 20.47 -35.43
C SER A 49 -9.95 21.43 -36.62
N ASP A 50 -9.34 22.58 -36.38
CA ASP A 50 -8.86 23.54 -37.39
C ASP A 50 -7.35 23.40 -37.66
N VAL A 51 -6.68 22.46 -36.99
CA VAL A 51 -5.26 22.13 -37.17
C VAL A 51 -5.12 20.93 -38.13
N PRO A 52 -4.27 20.99 -39.17
CA PRO A 52 -4.05 19.87 -40.10
C PRO A 52 -3.65 18.59 -39.36
N GLY A 53 -4.29 17.46 -39.70
CA GLY A 53 -4.05 16.18 -39.01
C GLY A 53 -4.55 16.13 -37.56
N GLY A 54 -5.19 17.20 -37.06
CA GLY A 54 -5.65 17.30 -35.69
C GLY A 54 -6.94 16.52 -35.41
N VAL A 55 -7.01 15.94 -34.23
CA VAL A 55 -8.18 15.27 -33.66
C VAL A 55 -8.58 15.98 -32.38
N LEU A 56 -9.76 16.60 -32.38
CA LEU A 56 -10.29 17.39 -31.27
C LEU A 56 -11.42 16.65 -30.56
N LEU A 57 -11.22 16.33 -29.28
CA LEU A 57 -12.23 15.81 -28.39
C LEU A 57 -12.70 16.91 -27.42
N ARG A 58 -13.94 17.36 -27.60
CA ARG A 58 -14.54 18.46 -26.83
C ARG A 58 -14.45 18.24 -25.32
N SER A 59 -14.13 19.32 -24.59
CA SER A 59 -13.94 19.34 -23.14
C SER A 59 -12.81 18.45 -22.62
N ASN A 60 -11.98 17.89 -23.50
CA ASN A 60 -10.96 16.91 -23.14
C ASN A 60 -9.58 17.26 -23.74
N ILE A 61 -9.31 16.97 -25.01
CA ILE A 61 -7.97 17.11 -25.61
C ILE A 61 -8.01 17.49 -27.09
N HIS A 62 -6.98 18.21 -27.57
CA HIS A 62 -6.68 18.42 -28.98
C HIS A 62 -5.32 17.80 -29.34
N ILE A 63 -5.30 16.80 -30.21
CA ILE A 63 -4.09 16.00 -30.55
C ILE A 63 -3.75 16.18 -32.01
N ALA A 64 -2.48 16.32 -32.38
CA ALA A 64 -2.04 16.25 -33.79
C ALA A 64 -0.73 15.48 -33.93
N ALA A 65 -0.64 14.62 -34.96
CA ALA A 65 0.63 14.07 -35.41
C ALA A 65 1.30 15.08 -36.35
N SER A 66 2.62 15.23 -36.24
CA SER A 66 3.41 16.20 -36.99
C SER A 66 4.51 15.54 -37.82
N GLU A 67 5.08 16.30 -38.75
CA GLU A 67 6.28 15.87 -39.47
C GLU A 67 7.50 15.83 -38.52
N PRO A 68 8.49 14.95 -38.77
CA PRO A 68 9.69 14.85 -37.94
C PRO A 68 10.37 16.21 -37.70
N GLY A 69 10.56 16.56 -36.42
CA GLY A 69 11.20 17.81 -35.99
C GLY A 69 10.28 19.04 -35.92
N SER A 70 8.97 18.90 -36.18
CA SER A 70 7.99 20.00 -36.15
C SER A 70 7.01 19.95 -34.96
N VAL A 71 7.31 19.13 -33.95
CA VAL A 71 6.44 18.91 -32.77
C VAL A 71 6.12 20.21 -32.05
N GLY A 72 7.13 21.03 -31.72
CA GLY A 72 6.92 22.30 -31.01
C GLY A 72 6.11 23.34 -31.81
N GLU A 73 6.27 23.39 -33.13
CA GLU A 73 5.45 24.25 -34.00
C GLU A 73 3.99 23.78 -34.03
N THR A 74 3.78 22.46 -34.07
CA THR A 74 2.45 21.85 -34.06
C THR A 74 1.75 22.05 -32.72
N LEU A 75 2.47 21.89 -31.61
CA LEU A 75 1.94 22.16 -30.27
C LEU A 75 1.53 23.62 -30.13
N LYS A 76 2.35 24.56 -30.64
CA LYS A 76 2.00 25.97 -30.67
C LYS A 76 0.75 26.23 -31.51
N ALA A 77 0.62 25.60 -32.67
CA ALA A 77 -0.58 25.72 -33.51
C ALA A 77 -1.84 25.18 -32.79
N LEU A 78 -1.73 24.08 -32.04
CA LEU A 78 -2.81 23.56 -31.19
C LEU A 78 -3.18 24.52 -30.06
N ARG A 79 -2.19 25.20 -29.45
CA ARG A 79 -2.40 26.20 -28.40
C ARG A 79 -3.12 27.44 -28.94
N ASP A 80 -2.68 27.95 -30.09
CA ASP A 80 -3.21 29.17 -30.71
C ASP A 80 -4.54 28.96 -31.46
N SER A 81 -4.97 27.69 -31.61
CA SER A 81 -6.22 27.32 -32.31
C SER A 81 -7.48 27.87 -31.63
N HIS A 82 -8.36 28.47 -32.44
CA HIS A 82 -9.65 28.93 -31.98
C HIS A 82 -10.57 27.74 -31.65
N ALA A 83 -10.46 26.64 -32.39
CA ALA A 83 -11.20 25.41 -32.10
C ALA A 83 -10.86 24.82 -30.72
N THR A 84 -9.57 24.80 -30.33
CA THR A 84 -9.11 24.35 -28.99
C THR A 84 -9.85 25.10 -27.88
N SER A 85 -9.81 26.43 -27.95
CA SER A 85 -10.45 27.31 -26.97
C SER A 85 -11.97 27.15 -26.95
N LYS A 86 -12.61 27.13 -28.11
CA LYS A 86 -14.07 27.00 -28.26
C LYS A 86 -14.58 25.65 -27.74
N ALA A 87 -13.81 24.59 -27.97
CA ALA A 87 -14.13 23.25 -27.50
C ALA A 87 -13.83 23.04 -26.00
N LYS A 88 -13.22 24.03 -25.32
CA LYS A 88 -12.78 23.94 -23.92
C LYS A 88 -11.87 22.73 -23.71
N ALA A 89 -10.97 22.44 -24.65
CA ALA A 89 -9.98 21.39 -24.48
C ALA A 89 -9.18 21.68 -23.19
N LYS A 90 -8.89 20.63 -22.44
CA LYS A 90 -8.08 20.72 -21.21
C LYS A 90 -6.61 20.44 -21.52
N PHE A 91 -6.35 19.60 -22.53
CA PHE A 91 -5.02 19.22 -22.96
C PHE A 91 -4.79 19.54 -24.44
N ILE A 92 -3.53 19.77 -24.78
CA ILE A 92 -3.03 19.71 -26.16
C ILE A 92 -1.85 18.75 -26.23
N LEU A 93 -1.70 18.01 -27.33
CA LEU A 93 -0.60 17.05 -27.52
C LEU A 93 -0.14 17.01 -28.99
N ALA A 94 1.16 17.06 -29.20
CA ALA A 94 1.80 16.91 -30.50
C ALA A 94 2.88 15.81 -30.46
N THR A 95 3.03 15.05 -31.54
CA THR A 95 4.09 14.03 -31.66
C THR A 95 4.44 13.76 -33.12
N ASP A 96 5.71 13.47 -33.38
CA ASP A 96 6.21 12.99 -34.68
C ASP A 96 6.64 11.51 -34.65
N GLY A 97 6.39 10.82 -33.54
CA GLY A 97 6.79 9.43 -33.31
C GLY A 97 8.24 9.26 -32.85
N GLN A 98 9.02 10.35 -32.76
CA GLN A 98 10.34 10.39 -32.14
C GLN A 98 10.32 11.19 -30.84
N THR A 99 9.60 12.31 -30.83
CA THR A 99 9.42 13.21 -29.70
C THR A 99 7.93 13.49 -29.47
N LEU A 100 7.55 13.72 -28.22
CA LEU A 100 6.19 14.03 -27.82
C LEU A 100 6.20 15.23 -26.87
N GLU A 101 5.34 16.20 -27.16
CA GLU A 101 5.08 17.35 -26.28
C GLU A 101 3.59 17.46 -25.98
N ALA A 102 3.24 17.78 -24.74
CA ALA A 102 1.86 18.04 -24.35
C ALA A 102 1.75 19.08 -23.23
N GLU A 103 0.59 19.69 -23.09
CA GLU A 103 0.31 20.73 -22.10
C GLU A 103 -1.11 20.61 -21.53
N GLU A 104 -1.24 20.81 -20.22
CA GLU A 104 -2.51 21.01 -19.54
C GLU A 104 -2.82 22.52 -19.49
N LEU A 105 -3.81 22.96 -20.26
CA LEU A 105 -4.12 24.37 -20.48
C LEU A 105 -4.64 25.11 -19.24
N ILE A 106 -5.10 24.40 -18.21
CA ILE A 106 -5.63 25.01 -16.97
C ILE A 106 -4.49 25.34 -16.01
N THR A 107 -3.56 24.42 -15.83
CA THR A 107 -2.45 24.52 -14.86
C THR A 107 -1.18 25.12 -15.51
N GLY A 108 -1.05 25.01 -16.83
CA GLY A 108 0.17 25.34 -17.57
C GLY A 108 1.26 24.27 -17.44
N GLU A 109 0.96 23.10 -16.86
CA GLU A 109 1.90 21.99 -16.76
C GLU A 109 2.20 21.42 -18.15
N THR A 110 3.47 21.14 -18.44
CA THR A 110 3.93 20.66 -19.75
C THR A 110 4.77 19.40 -19.63
N ILE A 111 4.69 18.53 -20.63
CA ILE A 111 5.61 17.41 -20.84
C ILE A 111 6.34 17.57 -22.17
N ALA A 112 7.61 17.19 -22.20
CA ALA A 112 8.42 17.07 -23.40
C ALA A 112 9.38 15.89 -23.18
N CYS A 113 9.29 14.87 -24.03
CA CYS A 113 10.09 13.66 -23.91
C CYS A 113 10.28 12.97 -25.26
N ASP A 114 11.21 12.02 -25.32
CA ASP A 114 11.28 11.08 -26.42
C ASP A 114 10.00 10.22 -26.42
N TYR A 115 9.52 9.85 -27.61
CA TYR A 115 8.27 9.09 -27.76
C TYR A 115 8.30 7.77 -26.96
N PRO A 116 9.37 6.94 -26.98
CA PRO A 116 9.40 5.73 -26.15
C PRO A 116 9.24 5.97 -24.65
N ASP A 117 9.54 7.19 -24.17
CA ASP A 117 9.50 7.57 -22.76
C ASP A 117 8.19 8.23 -22.34
N PHE A 118 7.27 8.56 -23.27
CA PHE A 118 5.99 9.18 -22.90
C PHE A 118 5.15 8.38 -21.88
N PRO A 119 5.19 7.04 -21.83
CA PRO A 119 4.54 6.28 -20.76
C PRO A 119 5.03 6.63 -19.35
N ASN A 120 6.26 7.14 -19.20
CA ASN A 120 6.78 7.64 -17.92
C ASN A 120 5.99 8.87 -17.43
N HIS A 121 5.22 9.52 -18.29
CA HIS A 121 4.42 10.71 -17.98
C HIS A 121 2.91 10.40 -17.93
N PHE A 122 2.48 9.13 -17.86
CA PHE A 122 1.04 8.80 -17.89
C PHE A 122 0.23 9.48 -16.78
N GLY A 123 0.84 9.74 -15.61
CA GLY A 123 0.22 10.45 -14.49
C GLY A 123 -0.28 11.85 -14.86
N PHE A 124 0.44 12.56 -15.74
CA PHE A 124 0.02 13.85 -16.30
C PHE A 124 -1.27 13.71 -17.15
N LEU A 125 -1.46 12.56 -17.80
CA LEU A 125 -2.56 12.29 -18.73
C LEU A 125 -3.79 11.64 -18.06
N LEU A 126 -3.71 11.16 -16.82
CA LEU A 126 -4.84 10.54 -16.10
C LEU A 126 -6.13 11.37 -16.05
N PRO A 127 -6.09 12.72 -15.95
CA PRO A 127 -7.31 13.52 -16.01
C PRO A 127 -8.10 13.36 -17.32
N LEU A 128 -7.49 12.89 -18.41
CA LEU A 128 -8.18 12.56 -19.67
C LEU A 128 -9.22 11.44 -19.50
N ALA A 129 -8.99 10.53 -18.54
CA ALA A 129 -9.91 9.45 -18.18
C ALA A 129 -10.87 9.83 -17.03
N GLY A 130 -10.87 11.10 -16.60
CA GLY A 130 -11.69 11.57 -15.47
C GLY A 130 -11.13 11.15 -14.10
N ILE A 131 -9.90 10.64 -14.04
CA ILE A 131 -9.23 10.27 -12.80
C ILE A 131 -8.58 11.52 -12.22
N SER A 132 -9.03 11.93 -11.04
CA SER A 132 -8.38 13.02 -10.29
C SER A 132 -7.02 12.53 -9.81
N THR A 133 -5.95 13.21 -10.21
CA THR A 133 -4.60 12.83 -9.84
C THR A 133 -4.38 13.11 -8.35
N VAL A 134 -4.23 12.06 -7.56
CA VAL A 134 -3.57 12.20 -6.25
C VAL A 134 -2.12 12.52 -6.55
N LYS A 135 -1.55 13.53 -5.87
CA LYS A 135 -0.20 14.03 -6.09
C LYS A 135 0.84 12.89 -6.15
N GLU A 136 0.68 11.87 -5.30
CA GLU A 136 1.55 10.69 -5.28
C GLU A 136 1.59 9.85 -6.58
N ILE A 137 0.48 9.71 -7.33
CA ILE A 137 0.48 8.95 -8.62
C ILE A 137 1.23 9.73 -9.70
N LYS A 138 1.11 11.06 -9.67
CA LYS A 138 1.89 11.96 -10.53
C LYS A 138 3.37 11.90 -10.17
N ASP A 139 3.68 11.79 -8.89
CA ASP A 139 5.05 11.89 -8.38
C ASP A 139 5.86 10.60 -8.55
N ASN A 140 5.24 9.41 -8.62
CA ASN A 140 5.97 8.18 -8.94
C ASN A 140 5.29 7.24 -9.96
N PRO A 141 5.36 7.58 -11.26
CA PRO A 141 4.76 6.77 -12.32
C PRO A 141 5.37 5.37 -12.43
N ILE A 142 6.66 5.20 -12.10
CA ILE A 142 7.36 3.92 -12.27
C ILE A 142 6.79 2.81 -11.39
N ASP A 143 6.24 3.17 -10.23
CA ASP A 143 5.62 2.25 -9.27
C ASP A 143 4.38 1.56 -9.87
N VAL A 144 3.57 2.33 -10.59
CA VAL A 144 2.36 1.84 -11.28
C VAL A 144 2.75 0.95 -12.47
N ARG A 145 3.78 1.34 -13.23
CA ARG A 145 4.29 0.55 -14.36
C ARG A 145 4.81 -0.80 -13.91
N ALA A 146 5.62 -0.83 -12.85
CA ALA A 146 6.14 -2.07 -12.30
C ALA A 146 5.01 -3.00 -11.87
N THR A 147 3.97 -2.45 -11.24
CA THR A 147 2.79 -3.21 -10.82
C THR A 147 2.05 -3.81 -11.99
N SER A 148 1.80 -3.00 -13.02
CA SER A 148 1.17 -3.40 -14.27
C SER A 148 1.94 -4.54 -14.95
N ARG A 149 3.27 -4.41 -15.10
CA ARG A 149 4.10 -5.41 -15.78
C ARG A 149 4.20 -6.72 -15.02
N LEU A 150 4.38 -6.68 -13.69
CA LEU A 150 4.37 -7.90 -12.88
C LEU A 150 3.01 -8.61 -12.89
N ASN A 151 1.91 -7.86 -12.91
CA ASN A 151 0.58 -8.45 -13.01
C ASN A 151 0.38 -9.20 -14.34
N LYS A 152 0.75 -8.58 -15.46
CA LYS A 152 0.71 -9.24 -16.78
C LYS A 152 1.56 -10.52 -16.79
N LEU A 153 2.76 -10.46 -16.22
CA LEU A 153 3.63 -11.62 -16.08
C LEU A 153 2.95 -12.72 -15.25
N TYR A 154 2.42 -12.39 -14.08
CA TYR A 154 1.81 -13.35 -13.18
C TYR A 154 0.61 -14.06 -13.81
N VAL A 155 -0.30 -13.31 -14.44
CA VAL A 155 -1.47 -13.89 -15.14
C VAL A 155 -1.00 -14.82 -16.25
N ALA A 156 -0.05 -14.39 -17.09
CA ALA A 156 0.49 -15.22 -18.17
C ALA A 156 1.19 -16.49 -17.66
N LEU A 157 1.79 -16.45 -16.46
CA LEU A 157 2.37 -17.62 -15.82
C LEU A 157 1.30 -18.57 -15.29
N LEU A 158 0.24 -18.07 -14.65
CA LEU A 158 -0.85 -18.93 -14.16
C LEU A 158 -1.63 -19.60 -15.29
N ASP A 159 -1.82 -18.92 -16.42
CA ASP A 159 -2.49 -19.48 -17.60
C ASP A 159 -1.76 -20.74 -18.11
N GLU A 160 -0.42 -20.71 -18.15
CA GLU A 160 0.43 -21.85 -18.55
C GLU A 160 0.63 -22.86 -17.41
N ASN A 161 0.46 -22.44 -16.15
CA ASN A 161 0.75 -23.23 -14.96
C ASN A 161 -0.42 -23.22 -13.96
N PRO A 162 -1.59 -23.79 -14.32
CA PRO A 162 -2.80 -23.72 -13.48
C PRO A 162 -2.61 -24.39 -12.10
N GLU A 163 -1.70 -25.34 -11.98
CA GLU A 163 -1.34 -25.97 -10.70
C GLU A 163 -0.72 -24.99 -9.70
N TRP A 164 -0.07 -23.90 -10.16
CA TRP A 164 0.54 -22.88 -9.30
C TRP A 164 -0.49 -21.95 -8.65
N ALA A 165 -1.72 -21.89 -9.18
CA ALA A 165 -2.82 -21.14 -8.58
C ALA A 165 -3.45 -21.86 -7.37
N LYS A 166 -3.25 -23.19 -7.27
CA LYS A 166 -3.83 -24.02 -6.21
C LYS A 166 -3.15 -23.74 -4.87
N GLU A 167 -3.91 -23.91 -3.79
CA GLU A 167 -3.46 -23.67 -2.41
C GLU A 167 -2.11 -24.34 -2.09
N ALA A 168 -1.90 -25.56 -2.57
CA ALA A 168 -0.67 -26.32 -2.35
C ALA A 168 0.61 -25.70 -2.98
N ARG A 169 0.47 -24.86 -4.01
CA ARG A 169 1.59 -24.25 -4.76
C ARG A 169 1.56 -22.72 -4.73
N ARG A 170 0.54 -22.13 -4.08
CA ARG A 170 0.39 -20.67 -3.97
C ARG A 170 1.59 -20.04 -3.28
N ALA A 171 2.12 -20.69 -2.23
CA ALA A 171 3.34 -20.25 -1.55
C ALA A 171 4.55 -20.23 -2.51
N ASP A 172 4.72 -21.27 -3.34
CA ASP A 172 5.81 -21.33 -4.32
C ASP A 172 5.72 -20.19 -5.35
N MET A 173 4.51 -19.89 -5.86
CA MET A 173 4.28 -18.80 -6.81
C MET A 173 4.65 -17.44 -6.21
N ASN A 174 4.20 -17.24 -4.99
CA ASN A 174 4.43 -16.04 -4.21
C ASN A 174 5.94 -15.82 -3.93
N HIS A 175 6.62 -16.86 -3.45
CA HIS A 175 8.08 -16.85 -3.25
C HIS A 175 8.82 -16.57 -4.56
N PHE A 176 8.38 -17.19 -5.66
CA PHE A 176 8.92 -16.94 -6.99
C PHE A 176 8.84 -15.45 -7.37
N MET A 177 7.67 -14.81 -7.20
CA MET A 177 7.50 -13.38 -7.47
C MET A 177 8.38 -12.50 -6.58
N ALA A 178 8.55 -12.82 -5.29
CA ALA A 178 9.46 -12.09 -4.40
C ALA A 178 10.91 -12.13 -4.90
N ARG A 179 11.36 -13.28 -5.41
CA ARG A 179 12.71 -13.45 -5.97
C ARG A 179 12.90 -12.61 -7.23
N LEU A 180 11.89 -12.53 -8.11
CA LEU A 180 11.95 -11.67 -9.29
C LEU A 180 12.16 -10.21 -8.89
N VAL A 181 11.32 -9.70 -7.98
CA VAL A 181 11.39 -8.32 -7.48
C VAL A 181 12.76 -8.02 -6.88
N PHE A 182 13.28 -8.92 -6.04
CA PHE A 182 14.63 -8.77 -5.50
C PHE A 182 15.69 -8.74 -6.61
N CYS A 183 15.62 -9.62 -7.61
CA CYS A 183 16.61 -9.66 -8.68
C CYS A 183 16.61 -8.38 -9.52
N PHE A 184 15.43 -7.88 -9.86
CA PHE A 184 15.29 -6.62 -10.58
C PHE A 184 15.81 -5.42 -9.77
N PHE A 185 15.48 -5.37 -8.48
CA PHE A 185 16.04 -4.35 -7.60
C PHE A 185 17.57 -4.45 -7.49
N ALA A 186 18.11 -5.66 -7.34
CA ALA A 186 19.52 -5.89 -7.12
C ALA A 186 20.39 -5.59 -8.34
N GLU A 187 19.88 -5.80 -9.57
CA GLU A 187 20.63 -5.46 -10.78
C GLU A 187 20.72 -3.96 -11.07
N ASP A 188 19.73 -3.18 -10.63
CA ASP A 188 19.68 -1.73 -10.85
C ASP A 188 20.33 -0.92 -9.72
N THR A 189 20.80 -1.59 -8.67
CA THR A 189 21.37 -0.95 -7.48
C THR A 189 22.79 -1.41 -7.15
N ASP A 190 23.50 -1.97 -8.15
CA ASP A 190 24.85 -2.51 -8.06
C ASP A 190 25.05 -3.61 -7.00
N ILE A 191 23.97 -4.15 -6.41
CA ILE A 191 24.04 -5.35 -5.55
C ILE A 191 24.54 -6.53 -6.38
N PHE A 192 24.09 -6.62 -7.63
CA PHE A 192 24.70 -7.48 -8.62
C PHE A 192 25.82 -6.77 -9.36
N ASN A 193 26.90 -7.50 -9.65
CA ASN A 193 28.04 -6.95 -10.35
C ASN A 193 27.68 -6.68 -11.81
N GLY A 194 27.56 -5.41 -12.17
CA GLY A 194 27.31 -4.95 -13.53
C GLY A 194 25.84 -4.65 -13.79
N ASP A 195 25.63 -3.69 -14.69
CA ASP A 195 24.32 -3.21 -15.10
C ASP A 195 23.46 -4.32 -15.73
N GLY A 196 22.25 -4.52 -15.20
CA GLY A 196 21.25 -5.46 -15.75
C GLY A 196 21.69 -6.93 -15.79
N LEU A 197 22.54 -7.38 -14.85
CA LEU A 197 23.09 -8.75 -14.86
C LEU A 197 22.00 -9.83 -14.96
N TYR A 198 20.91 -9.67 -14.20
CA TYR A 198 19.86 -10.67 -14.13
C TYR A 198 19.07 -10.74 -15.44
N THR A 199 18.55 -9.61 -15.89
CA THR A 199 17.76 -9.49 -17.11
C THR A 199 18.57 -9.89 -18.34
N LYS A 200 19.84 -9.47 -18.44
CA LYS A 200 20.74 -9.86 -19.55
C LYS A 200 21.01 -11.37 -19.57
N MET A 201 21.24 -12.00 -18.41
CA MET A 201 21.46 -13.46 -18.35
C MET A 201 20.20 -14.23 -18.74
N VAL A 202 19.03 -13.80 -18.27
CA VAL A 202 17.76 -14.41 -18.68
C VAL A 202 17.58 -14.25 -20.19
N GLU A 203 17.76 -13.05 -20.74
CA GLU A 203 17.60 -12.80 -22.18
C GLU A 203 18.54 -13.66 -23.03
N GLN A 204 19.81 -13.79 -22.62
CA GLN A 204 20.84 -14.49 -23.38
C GLN A 204 20.68 -16.02 -23.37
N PHE A 205 20.32 -16.60 -22.24
CA PHE A 205 20.33 -18.07 -22.05
C PHE A 205 18.94 -18.72 -22.15
N SER A 206 17.88 -17.92 -22.17
CA SER A 206 16.53 -18.44 -22.45
C SER A 206 16.19 -18.39 -23.94
N GLU A 207 15.55 -19.45 -24.42
CA GLU A 207 15.01 -19.56 -25.77
C GLU A 207 13.96 -18.49 -26.03
N ARG A 208 13.89 -17.99 -27.27
CA ARG A 208 12.96 -16.92 -27.66
C ARG A 208 11.49 -17.30 -27.48
N ASP A 209 11.17 -18.60 -27.50
CA ASP A 209 9.83 -19.12 -27.28
C ASP A 209 9.47 -19.31 -25.80
N GLY A 210 10.42 -19.09 -24.89
CA GLY A 210 10.23 -19.21 -23.44
C GLY A 210 10.45 -20.61 -22.88
N SER A 211 10.65 -21.63 -23.72
CA SER A 211 10.58 -23.05 -23.36
C SER A 211 11.51 -23.47 -22.22
N ASN A 212 12.73 -22.91 -22.12
CA ASN A 212 13.70 -23.22 -21.06
C ASN A 212 13.85 -22.11 -19.99
N THR A 213 13.07 -21.03 -20.03
CA THR A 213 13.24 -19.87 -19.13
C THR A 213 13.22 -20.28 -17.65
N HIS A 214 12.31 -21.18 -17.30
CA HIS A 214 12.18 -21.73 -15.95
C HIS A 214 13.45 -22.43 -15.44
N GLN A 215 14.17 -23.12 -16.33
CA GLN A 215 15.45 -23.79 -15.99
C GLN A 215 16.55 -22.77 -15.75
N VAL A 216 16.62 -21.74 -16.60
CA VAL A 216 17.58 -20.64 -16.44
C VAL A 216 17.38 -19.94 -15.09
N LEU A 217 16.13 -19.58 -14.78
CA LEU A 217 15.78 -18.94 -13.51
C LEU A 217 16.10 -19.82 -12.30
N ALA A 218 15.80 -21.12 -12.36
CA ALA A 218 16.11 -22.05 -11.29
C ALA A 218 17.61 -22.12 -10.98
N GLU A 219 18.47 -22.11 -12.01
CA GLU A 219 19.92 -22.12 -11.85
C GLU A 219 20.47 -20.78 -11.30
N ILE A 220 19.87 -19.65 -11.69
CA ILE A 220 20.19 -18.33 -11.10
C ILE A 220 19.86 -18.32 -9.60
N PHE A 221 18.65 -18.77 -9.23
CA PHE A 221 18.23 -18.84 -7.83
C PHE A 221 19.09 -19.81 -7.02
N ARG A 222 19.50 -20.93 -7.63
CA ARG A 222 20.42 -21.89 -7.03
C ARG A 222 21.82 -21.31 -6.80
N ALA A 223 22.32 -20.48 -7.72
CA ALA A 223 23.59 -19.77 -7.53
C ALA A 223 23.52 -18.81 -6.32
N MET A 224 22.43 -18.04 -6.19
CA MET A 224 22.18 -17.19 -5.02
C MET A 224 21.94 -17.98 -3.72
N ASN A 225 21.53 -19.24 -3.89
CA ASN A 225 21.44 -20.32 -2.90
C ASN A 225 22.73 -20.66 -2.15
N ILE A 226 23.81 -20.78 -2.92
CA ILE A 226 25.01 -21.52 -2.55
C ILE A 226 26.16 -20.55 -2.29
N LYS A 227 26.81 -20.66 -1.13
CA LYS A 227 27.96 -19.83 -0.78
C LYS A 227 29.05 -19.99 -1.82
N SER A 228 29.73 -18.90 -2.17
CA SER A 228 30.75 -18.90 -3.23
C SER A 228 31.82 -19.98 -3.04
N ALA A 229 32.24 -20.25 -1.80
CA ALA A 229 33.20 -21.30 -1.45
C ALA A 229 32.69 -22.73 -1.68
N GLU A 230 31.38 -22.96 -1.64
CA GLU A 230 30.74 -24.29 -1.74
C GLU A 230 30.33 -24.62 -3.18
N ARG A 231 30.32 -23.63 -4.09
CA ARG A 231 29.89 -23.80 -5.49
C ARG A 231 30.72 -24.81 -6.27
N ALA A 232 32.02 -24.92 -5.97
CA ALA A 232 32.92 -25.85 -6.65
C ALA A 232 32.53 -27.32 -6.41
N SER A 233 31.92 -27.61 -5.26
CA SER A 233 31.45 -28.94 -4.86
C SER A 233 29.95 -29.16 -5.06
N ALA A 234 29.21 -28.17 -5.58
CA ALA A 234 27.78 -28.28 -5.78
C ALA A 234 27.44 -29.36 -6.83
N GLN A 235 26.48 -30.25 -6.50
CA GLN A 235 25.96 -31.28 -7.40
C GLN A 235 24.44 -31.09 -7.59
N PRO A 236 23.94 -31.00 -8.84
CA PRO A 236 24.71 -30.89 -10.10
C PRO A 236 25.55 -29.60 -10.15
N ARG A 237 26.61 -29.56 -10.98
CA ARG A 237 27.46 -28.37 -11.08
C ARG A 237 26.66 -27.16 -11.59
N LEU A 238 26.88 -25.98 -11.00
CA LEU A 238 26.29 -24.74 -11.50
C LEU A 238 26.83 -24.41 -12.90
N PRO A 239 25.97 -23.97 -13.84
CA PRO A 239 26.42 -23.43 -15.11
C PRO A 239 27.41 -22.28 -14.91
N SER A 240 28.40 -22.16 -15.82
CA SER A 240 29.45 -21.14 -15.70
C SER A 240 28.88 -19.72 -15.67
N TRP A 241 27.84 -19.46 -16.45
CA TRP A 241 27.16 -18.16 -16.56
C TRP A 241 26.38 -17.79 -15.27
N ALA A 242 25.95 -18.77 -14.47
CA ALA A 242 25.26 -18.51 -13.20
C ALA A 242 26.23 -18.17 -12.05
N ASN A 243 27.55 -18.42 -12.20
CA ASN A 243 28.52 -18.17 -11.14
C ASN A 243 28.75 -16.67 -10.85
N GLY A 244 28.30 -15.77 -11.73
CA GLY A 244 28.43 -14.32 -11.53
C GLY A 244 27.53 -13.75 -10.42
N PHE A 245 26.45 -14.44 -10.06
CA PHE A 245 25.53 -13.97 -9.02
C PHE A 245 26.16 -14.12 -7.63
N PRO A 246 25.97 -13.15 -6.71
CA PRO A 246 26.45 -13.27 -5.33
C PRO A 246 25.66 -14.31 -4.55
N TYR A 247 26.14 -14.66 -3.36
CA TYR A 247 25.37 -15.43 -2.39
C TYR A 247 24.43 -14.49 -1.63
N VAL A 248 23.13 -14.81 -1.56
CA VAL A 248 22.11 -13.85 -1.09
C VAL A 248 21.47 -14.19 0.25
N ASN A 249 21.12 -15.45 0.51
CA ASN A 249 20.16 -15.90 1.54
C ASN A 249 20.35 -15.28 2.97
N GLY A 250 19.51 -15.61 3.96
CA GLY A 250 18.37 -14.76 4.35
C GLY A 250 16.99 -15.43 4.36
N GLY A 251 16.89 -16.67 3.87
CA GLY A 251 15.61 -17.37 3.63
C GLY A 251 15.01 -17.14 2.23
N LEU A 252 15.27 -15.97 1.60
CA LEU A 252 14.66 -15.60 0.30
C LEU A 252 14.97 -16.54 -0.87
N PHE A 253 16.15 -17.16 -0.90
CA PHE A 253 16.52 -18.15 -1.94
C PHE A 253 16.61 -19.57 -1.39
N SER A 254 16.20 -19.78 -0.14
CA SER A 254 16.18 -21.09 0.49
C SER A 254 14.97 -21.92 0.03
N GLY A 255 14.98 -23.22 0.31
CA GLY A 255 13.91 -24.13 -0.10
C GLY A 255 13.97 -24.48 -1.59
N SER A 256 12.79 -24.64 -2.21
CA SER A 256 12.67 -24.98 -3.63
C SER A 256 13.13 -23.82 -4.51
N THR A 257 13.98 -24.10 -5.49
CA THR A 257 14.38 -23.15 -6.55
C THR A 257 13.58 -23.36 -7.84
N GLU A 258 12.48 -24.12 -7.77
CA GLU A 258 11.61 -24.35 -8.93
C GLU A 258 11.01 -23.03 -9.43
N ALA A 259 10.82 -22.92 -10.75
CA ALA A 259 10.19 -21.80 -11.41
C ALA A 259 9.04 -22.31 -12.31
N PRO A 260 7.95 -21.54 -12.46
CA PRO A 260 6.85 -21.90 -13.36
C PRO A 260 7.33 -21.90 -14.81
N ARG A 261 6.68 -22.69 -15.67
CA ARG A 261 6.99 -22.72 -17.11
C ARG A 261 6.59 -21.41 -17.77
N PHE A 262 7.32 -21.04 -18.82
CA PHE A 262 7.13 -19.78 -19.53
C PHE A 262 6.66 -20.03 -20.95
N THR A 263 5.75 -19.18 -21.41
CA THR A 263 5.48 -18.97 -22.83
C THR A 263 6.35 -17.82 -23.36
N ARG A 264 6.37 -17.64 -24.69
CA ARG A 264 6.98 -16.47 -25.34
C ARG A 264 6.46 -15.15 -24.74
N MET A 265 5.17 -15.09 -24.45
CA MET A 265 4.53 -13.91 -23.89
C MET A 265 4.99 -13.65 -22.45
N ALA A 266 4.96 -14.67 -21.59
CA ALA A 266 5.44 -14.55 -20.21
C ALA A 266 6.92 -14.13 -20.16
N ARG A 267 7.76 -14.68 -21.04
CA ARG A 267 9.18 -14.28 -21.15
C ARG A 267 9.32 -12.81 -21.53
N THR A 268 8.50 -12.35 -22.47
CA THR A 268 8.49 -10.94 -22.90
C THR A 268 8.09 -10.01 -21.74
N TYR A 269 7.06 -10.37 -20.97
CA TYR A 269 6.66 -9.59 -19.79
C TYR A 269 7.72 -9.55 -18.69
N LEU A 270 8.44 -10.66 -18.47
CA LEU A 270 9.56 -10.72 -17.54
C LEU A 270 10.67 -9.72 -17.94
N LEU A 271 11.07 -9.72 -19.21
CA LEU A 271 12.10 -8.80 -19.72
C LEU A 271 11.61 -7.34 -19.68
N HIS A 272 10.34 -7.09 -20.00
CA HIS A 272 9.77 -5.75 -19.89
C HIS A 272 9.75 -5.24 -18.44
N ALA A 273 9.49 -6.11 -17.46
CA ALA A 273 9.57 -5.75 -16.05
C ALA A 273 11.03 -5.47 -15.64
N GLY A 274 11.99 -6.27 -16.10
CA GLY A 274 13.42 -6.08 -15.82
C GLY A 274 14.04 -4.86 -16.48
N ASN A 275 13.46 -4.35 -17.56
CA ASN A 275 13.92 -3.12 -18.23
C ASN A 275 13.39 -1.83 -17.58
N LEU A 276 12.59 -1.92 -16.52
CA LEU A 276 12.22 -0.75 -15.70
C LEU A 276 13.42 -0.35 -14.83
N ASN A 277 13.47 0.90 -14.38
CA ASN A 277 14.47 1.36 -13.42
C ASN A 277 13.98 1.13 -11.98
N TRP A 278 14.38 0.01 -11.38
CA TRP A 278 14.04 -0.41 -10.03
C TRP A 278 14.75 0.37 -8.94
N GLN A 279 15.80 1.13 -9.26
CA GLN A 279 16.40 2.08 -8.32
C GLN A 279 15.42 3.19 -7.91
N LYS A 280 14.51 3.59 -8.81
CA LYS A 280 13.48 4.62 -8.58
C LYS A 280 12.19 4.10 -7.95
N ILE A 281 12.08 2.78 -7.77
CA ILE A 281 10.87 2.17 -7.22
C ILE A 281 10.86 2.29 -5.69
N ASN A 282 9.72 2.70 -5.17
CA ASN A 282 9.51 2.83 -3.73
C ASN A 282 9.28 1.47 -3.05
N PRO A 283 10.00 1.10 -1.98
CA PRO A 283 9.85 -0.24 -1.38
C PRO A 283 8.46 -0.52 -0.78
N ASP A 284 7.73 0.52 -0.38
CA ASP A 284 6.36 0.38 0.13
C ASP A 284 5.33 -0.05 -0.92
N ILE A 285 5.69 -0.06 -2.21
CA ILE A 285 4.78 -0.55 -3.25
C ILE A 285 4.84 -2.06 -3.43
N PHE A 286 5.97 -2.71 -3.11
CA PHE A 286 6.18 -4.14 -3.40
C PHE A 286 5.08 -4.99 -2.78
N GLY A 287 4.60 -4.53 -1.63
CA GLY A 287 3.43 -5.06 -0.97
C GLY A 287 2.14 -5.02 -1.75
N SER A 288 1.67 -3.82 -2.02
CA SER A 288 0.42 -3.60 -2.76
C SER A 288 0.49 -4.17 -4.17
N MET A 289 1.69 -4.14 -4.77
CA MET A 289 1.95 -4.68 -6.10
C MET A 289 1.66 -6.18 -6.13
N ILE A 290 2.22 -6.96 -5.20
CA ILE A 290 2.09 -8.41 -5.30
C ILE A 290 0.83 -8.93 -4.63
N GLN A 291 0.29 -8.25 -3.61
CA GLN A 291 -1.05 -8.56 -3.07
C GLN A 291 -2.13 -8.46 -4.14
N ALA A 292 -2.13 -7.37 -4.92
CA ALA A 292 -3.08 -7.16 -5.99
C ALA A 292 -2.98 -8.19 -7.13
N VAL A 293 -1.82 -8.84 -7.24
CA VAL A 293 -1.55 -9.88 -8.23
C VAL A 293 -1.99 -11.26 -7.71
N ALA A 294 -1.77 -11.52 -6.42
CA ALA A 294 -1.98 -12.82 -5.80
C ALA A 294 -3.43 -13.12 -5.38
N ASP A 295 -4.28 -12.12 -5.19
CA ASP A 295 -5.64 -12.29 -4.67
C ASP A 295 -6.71 -12.16 -5.78
N ASP A 296 -7.50 -13.22 -6.00
CA ASP A 296 -8.50 -13.29 -7.08
C ASP A 296 -9.62 -12.24 -6.90
N GLU A 297 -10.00 -11.92 -5.66
CA GLU A 297 -11.01 -10.89 -5.34
C GLU A 297 -10.43 -9.47 -5.48
N GLU A 298 -9.13 -9.30 -5.18
CA GLU A 298 -8.43 -8.01 -5.31
C GLU A 298 -7.79 -7.78 -6.71
N ARG A 299 -7.88 -8.73 -7.65
CA ARG A 299 -7.31 -8.57 -9.02
C ARG A 299 -8.03 -7.55 -9.89
N GLY A 300 -9.35 -7.38 -9.71
CA GLY A 300 -10.10 -6.26 -10.31
C GLY A 300 -9.74 -4.90 -9.68
N ALA A 301 -8.94 -4.96 -8.62
CA ALA A 301 -8.62 -3.94 -7.66
C ALA A 301 -7.11 -3.65 -7.61
N LEU A 302 -6.43 -3.69 -8.75
CA LEU A 302 -5.00 -3.41 -8.87
C LEU A 302 -4.63 -2.07 -8.22
N GLY A 303 -3.92 -2.12 -7.08
CA GLY A 303 -3.54 -0.93 -6.29
C GLY A 303 -4.64 -0.37 -5.34
N MET A 304 -5.80 -1.02 -5.23
CA MET A 304 -6.97 -0.49 -4.51
C MET A 304 -7.01 -0.81 -3.02
N HIS A 305 -6.03 -1.53 -2.46
CA HIS A 305 -5.81 -1.67 -1.00
C HIS A 305 -4.54 -0.96 -0.51
N TYR A 306 -3.86 -0.21 -1.39
CA TYR A 306 -2.67 0.57 -1.05
C TYR A 306 -3.00 1.64 0.01
N THR A 307 -2.43 1.47 1.22
CA THR A 307 -2.43 2.52 2.24
C THR A 307 -1.37 3.54 1.83
N SER A 308 -1.80 4.68 1.29
CA SER A 308 -0.88 5.68 0.75
C SER A 308 0.03 6.30 1.81
N VAL A 309 1.23 6.75 1.39
CA VAL A 309 2.19 7.41 2.29
C VAL A 309 1.54 8.55 3.10
N PRO A 310 0.74 9.48 2.53
CA PRO A 310 0.07 10.50 3.35
C PRO A 310 -0.89 9.91 4.37
N ASN A 311 -1.59 8.83 4.03
CA ASN A 311 -2.50 8.17 4.96
C ASN A 311 -1.74 7.45 6.09
N ILE A 312 -0.60 6.83 5.79
CA ILE A 312 0.33 6.29 6.80
C ILE A 312 0.81 7.41 7.72
N LEU A 313 1.22 8.55 7.14
CA LEU A 313 1.71 9.70 7.90
C LEU A 313 0.64 10.34 8.78
N LYS A 314 -0.65 10.29 8.42
CA LYS A 314 -1.75 10.68 9.34
C LYS A 314 -1.77 9.85 10.63
N VAL A 315 -1.26 8.61 10.60
CA VAL A 315 -1.10 7.79 11.80
C VAL A 315 0.24 8.10 12.47
N LEU A 316 1.35 7.97 11.75
CA LEU A 316 2.70 8.02 12.32
C LEU A 316 3.12 9.39 12.85
N ASN A 317 2.68 10.48 12.20
CA ASN A 317 3.01 11.85 12.60
C ASN A 317 2.54 12.16 14.03
N PRO A 318 1.22 12.13 14.32
CA PRO A 318 0.74 12.37 15.68
C PRO A 318 1.09 11.25 16.67
N LEU A 319 1.44 10.05 16.19
CA LEU A 319 1.83 8.93 17.06
C LEU A 319 3.20 9.14 17.69
N PHE A 320 4.23 9.51 16.90
CA PHE A 320 5.57 9.77 17.44
C PHE A 320 6.49 10.62 16.55
N LEU A 321 6.30 10.66 15.22
CA LEU A 321 7.25 11.35 14.35
C LEU A 321 7.25 12.88 14.56
N ASP A 322 6.10 13.49 14.88
CA ASP A 322 6.04 14.93 15.14
C ASP A 322 6.79 15.30 16.43
N ASP A 323 6.76 14.44 17.46
CA ASP A 323 7.56 14.62 18.67
C ASP A 323 9.06 14.55 18.38
N LEU A 324 9.50 13.57 17.57
CA LEU A 324 10.90 13.46 17.16
C LEU A 324 11.39 14.69 16.38
N ARG A 325 10.60 15.17 15.42
CA ARG A 325 10.93 16.38 14.65
C ARG A 325 10.95 17.63 15.53
N ALA A 326 9.98 17.78 16.43
CA ALA A 326 9.95 18.90 17.38
C ALA A 326 11.17 18.89 18.32
N GLN A 327 11.62 17.71 18.77
CA GLN A 327 12.83 17.58 19.59
C GLN A 327 14.11 17.87 18.80
N LEU A 328 14.16 17.46 17.53
CA LEU A 328 15.26 17.81 16.62
C LEU A 328 15.36 19.34 16.43
N ASP A 329 14.23 20.01 16.22
CA ASP A 329 14.18 21.46 16.07
C ASP A 329 14.57 22.16 17.37
N ALA A 330 14.04 21.72 18.51
CA ALA A 330 14.38 22.26 19.83
C ALA A 330 15.84 22.00 20.25
N ALA A 331 16.49 20.97 19.68
CA ALA A 331 17.90 20.71 19.90
C ALA A 331 18.80 21.73 19.18
N GLY A 332 18.36 22.29 18.05
CA GLY A 332 19.17 23.18 17.21
C GLY A 332 20.50 22.53 16.83
N ASP A 333 21.60 23.23 17.08
CA ASP A 333 22.98 22.73 16.89
C ASP A 333 23.62 22.20 18.19
N ASN A 334 22.83 22.00 19.25
CA ASN A 334 23.35 21.49 20.51
C ASN A 334 23.70 20.00 20.38
N LYS A 335 25.00 19.72 20.23
CA LYS A 335 25.54 18.36 20.06
C LYS A 335 25.04 17.38 21.13
N ALA A 336 25.01 17.75 22.41
CA ALA A 336 24.59 16.85 23.48
C ALA A 336 23.09 16.47 23.36
N LYS A 337 22.22 17.44 23.09
CA LYS A 337 20.79 17.19 22.85
C LYS A 337 20.56 16.31 21.62
N LEU A 338 21.28 16.57 20.54
CA LEU A 338 21.23 15.78 19.31
C LEU A 338 21.66 14.32 19.55
N LEU A 339 22.73 14.11 20.31
CA LEU A 339 23.19 12.75 20.67
C LEU A 339 22.14 12.01 21.52
N ASN A 340 21.53 12.69 22.49
CA ASN A 340 20.49 12.10 23.32
C ASN A 340 19.25 11.72 22.49
N LEU A 341 18.86 12.57 21.54
CA LEU A 341 17.77 12.25 20.60
C LEU A 341 18.09 11.03 19.75
N ARG A 342 19.31 10.93 19.19
CA ARG A 342 19.74 9.75 18.43
C ARG A 342 19.72 8.48 19.27
N LYS A 343 20.25 8.53 20.50
CA LYS A 343 20.20 7.41 21.45
C LYS A 343 18.78 6.99 21.78
N ARG A 344 17.86 7.94 22.00
CA ARG A 344 16.44 7.64 22.20
C ARG A 344 15.86 6.92 20.99
N MET A 345 16.10 7.42 19.79
CA MET A 345 15.60 6.82 18.54
C MET A 345 16.09 5.38 18.32
N ALA A 346 17.33 5.07 18.71
CA ALA A 346 17.87 3.70 18.66
C ALA A 346 17.10 2.70 19.54
N HIS A 347 16.34 3.18 20.52
CA HIS A 347 15.52 2.37 21.44
C HIS A 347 14.01 2.41 21.15
N ILE A 348 13.57 3.18 20.14
CA ILE A 348 12.16 3.22 19.73
C ILE A 348 11.81 1.93 18.99
N ARG A 349 10.68 1.33 19.36
CA ARG A 349 10.13 0.15 18.71
C ARG A 349 8.83 0.47 18.01
N VAL A 350 8.71 0.03 16.77
CA VAL A 350 7.49 0.18 15.98
C VAL A 350 6.90 -1.19 15.74
N PHE A 351 5.65 -1.40 16.13
CA PHE A 351 4.98 -2.70 16.05
C PHE A 351 3.69 -2.60 15.25
N ASP A 352 3.61 -3.36 14.15
CA ASP A 352 2.40 -3.47 13.34
C ASP A 352 1.79 -4.87 13.42
N PRO A 353 0.74 -5.08 14.23
CA PRO A 353 0.09 -6.38 14.43
C PRO A 353 -0.88 -6.77 13.29
N ALA A 354 -0.90 -6.05 12.18
CA ALA A 354 -1.61 -6.43 10.96
C ALA A 354 -0.86 -5.86 9.76
N CYS A 355 0.44 -6.18 9.68
CA CYS A 355 1.36 -5.40 8.87
C CYS A 355 1.18 -5.55 7.37
N GLY A 356 0.47 -6.60 6.91
CA GLY A 356 0.40 -6.93 5.49
C GLY A 356 1.81 -7.01 4.93
N SER A 357 2.08 -6.16 3.94
CA SER A 357 3.38 -6.00 3.30
C SER A 357 4.37 -5.06 3.98
N GLY A 358 4.08 -4.59 5.19
CA GLY A 358 5.01 -3.83 6.01
C GLY A 358 5.07 -2.33 5.73
N ASN A 359 4.11 -1.75 5.00
CA ASN A 359 4.18 -0.33 4.58
C ASN A 359 4.33 0.64 5.76
N PHE A 360 3.58 0.46 6.86
CA PHE A 360 3.75 1.28 8.07
C PHE A 360 5.18 1.17 8.64
N LEU A 361 5.74 -0.03 8.67
CA LEU A 361 7.08 -0.29 9.18
C LEU A 361 8.16 0.35 8.29
N VAL A 362 8.02 0.21 6.97
CA VAL A 362 8.94 0.79 5.98
C VAL A 362 8.94 2.32 6.05
N ILE A 363 7.76 2.94 6.08
CA ILE A 363 7.65 4.40 6.15
C ILE A 363 8.14 4.91 7.51
N ALA A 364 7.80 4.24 8.62
CA ALA A 364 8.33 4.59 9.93
C ALA A 364 9.86 4.54 9.94
N TYR A 365 10.47 3.48 9.38
CA TYR A 365 11.91 3.34 9.29
C TYR A 365 12.55 4.45 8.47
N LYS A 366 12.06 4.71 7.25
CA LYS A 366 12.58 5.77 6.36
C LYS A 366 12.51 7.15 7.02
N GLN A 367 11.39 7.47 7.68
CA GLN A 367 11.21 8.75 8.37
C GLN A 367 12.11 8.88 9.60
N MET A 368 12.34 7.81 10.35
CA MET A 368 13.30 7.82 11.45
C MET A 368 14.74 7.97 10.95
N ARG A 369 15.12 7.30 9.85
CA ARG A 369 16.45 7.44 9.22
C ARG A 369 16.68 8.86 8.70
N GLU A 370 15.66 9.52 8.16
CA GLU A 370 15.74 10.92 7.74
C GLU A 370 16.05 11.86 8.92
N ILE A 371 15.38 11.67 10.05
CA ILE A 371 15.63 12.44 11.28
C ILE A 371 17.05 12.15 11.81
N GLU A 372 17.49 10.88 11.82
CA GLU A 372 18.85 10.49 12.22
C GLU A 372 19.92 11.11 11.32
N ALA A 373 19.70 11.13 10.00
CA ALA A 373 20.61 11.74 9.05
C ALA A 373 20.76 13.24 9.30
N GLN A 374 19.66 13.95 9.59
CA GLN A 374 19.71 15.36 9.99
C GLN A 374 20.51 15.58 11.28
N ILE A 375 20.33 14.70 12.28
CA ILE A 375 21.14 14.70 13.51
C ILE A 375 22.63 14.55 13.17
N ASN A 376 22.98 13.56 12.35
CA ASN A 376 24.36 13.29 11.96
C ASN A 376 24.98 14.47 11.20
N CYS A 377 24.25 15.08 10.26
CA CYS A 377 24.68 16.27 9.55
C CYS A 377 24.98 17.44 10.50
N ARG A 378 24.06 17.78 11.42
CA ARG A 378 24.25 18.87 12.40
C ARG A 378 25.40 18.60 13.38
N ARG A 379 25.76 17.32 13.59
CA ARG A 379 26.88 16.91 14.44
C ARG A 379 28.23 16.85 13.71
N GLY A 380 28.26 16.90 12.38
CA GLY A 380 29.46 16.68 11.57
C GLY A 380 29.84 15.20 11.45
N GLU A 381 28.85 14.31 11.48
CA GLU A 381 28.98 12.85 11.55
C GLU A 381 28.25 12.15 10.39
N ALA A 382 28.18 12.79 9.21
CA ALA A 382 27.29 12.40 8.10
C ALA A 382 27.44 10.93 7.65
N ASN A 383 28.66 10.37 7.71
CA ASN A 383 28.94 9.01 7.25
C ASN A 383 28.70 7.93 8.33
N ASN A 384 28.18 8.28 9.50
CA ASN A 384 27.94 7.30 10.55
C ASN A 384 26.88 6.27 10.12
N LYS A 385 27.14 5.01 10.48
CA LYS A 385 26.14 3.94 10.40
C LYS A 385 24.94 4.26 11.29
N SER A 386 23.76 3.84 10.84
CA SER A 386 22.51 3.92 11.61
C SER A 386 22.67 3.21 12.96
N GLU A 387 22.28 3.89 14.04
CA GLU A 387 22.13 3.29 15.36
C GLU A 387 20.75 2.66 15.54
N ILE A 388 19.84 2.82 14.57
CA ILE A 388 18.48 2.28 14.58
C ILE A 388 18.49 0.88 13.97
N PRO A 389 18.31 -0.19 14.76
CA PRO A 389 18.31 -1.55 14.24
C PRO A 389 16.97 -1.92 13.60
N LEU A 390 16.99 -2.65 12.47
CA LEU A 390 15.77 -3.19 11.86
C LEU A 390 14.96 -4.08 12.81
N THR A 391 15.59 -4.70 13.81
CA THR A 391 14.92 -5.52 14.84
C THR A 391 13.99 -4.73 15.76
N ASN A 392 14.01 -3.40 15.71
CA ASN A 392 13.03 -2.55 16.39
C ASN A 392 11.68 -2.49 15.66
N PHE A 393 11.61 -2.90 14.39
CA PHE A 393 10.41 -2.88 13.56
C PHE A 393 9.81 -4.28 13.53
N ARG A 394 8.67 -4.47 14.18
CA ARG A 394 8.02 -5.76 14.37
C ARG A 394 6.69 -5.81 13.62
N GLY A 395 6.38 -6.94 13.02
CA GLY A 395 5.12 -7.16 12.30
C GLY A 395 4.44 -8.47 12.67
N ILE A 396 3.11 -8.53 12.62
CA ILE A 396 2.36 -9.78 12.52
C ILE A 396 1.49 -9.70 11.26
N GLU A 397 1.53 -10.75 10.45
CA GLU A 397 0.70 -10.87 9.27
C GLU A 397 0.20 -12.31 9.14
N ILE A 398 -1.10 -12.49 8.84
CA ILE A 398 -1.71 -13.82 8.84
C ILE A 398 -1.31 -14.65 7.62
N ARG A 399 -1.00 -14.00 6.49
CA ARG A 399 -0.59 -14.66 5.25
C ARG A 399 0.94 -14.72 5.16
N ASP A 400 1.46 -15.91 4.89
CA ASP A 400 2.91 -16.15 4.81
C ASP A 400 3.63 -15.24 3.81
N PHE A 401 3.05 -15.10 2.62
CA PHE A 401 3.68 -14.34 1.56
C PHE A 401 3.78 -12.82 1.83
N PRO A 402 2.70 -12.09 2.20
CA PRO A 402 2.84 -10.69 2.59
C PRO A 402 3.82 -10.48 3.76
N ALA A 403 3.93 -11.44 4.69
CA ALA A 403 4.92 -11.39 5.76
C ALA A 403 6.36 -11.45 5.22
N GLU A 404 6.65 -12.29 4.23
CA GLU A 404 7.95 -12.33 3.55
C GLU A 404 8.24 -11.01 2.80
N ILE A 405 7.23 -10.44 2.14
CA ILE A 405 7.38 -9.16 1.44
C ILE A 405 7.66 -8.02 2.42
N ALA A 406 6.99 -7.99 3.57
CA ALA A 406 7.27 -7.00 4.61
C ALA A 406 8.72 -7.04 5.08
N ARG A 407 9.28 -8.24 5.22
CA ARG A 407 10.69 -8.42 5.57
C ARG A 407 11.62 -7.90 4.47
N LEU A 408 11.35 -8.26 3.22
CA LEU A 408 12.14 -7.81 2.08
C LEU A 408 12.10 -6.28 1.92
N ALA A 409 10.91 -5.68 2.03
CA ALA A 409 10.72 -4.25 1.89
C ALA A 409 11.50 -3.46 2.95
N LEU A 410 11.57 -3.95 4.20
CA LEU A 410 12.39 -3.35 5.25
C LEU A 410 13.90 -3.41 4.97
N ILE A 411 14.39 -4.55 4.47
CA ILE A 411 15.79 -4.72 4.08
C ILE A 411 16.16 -3.77 2.94
N ILE A 412 15.28 -3.67 1.93
CA ILE A 412 15.48 -2.76 0.81
C ILE A 412 15.46 -1.30 1.29
N ALA A 413 14.55 -0.97 2.21
CA ALA A 413 14.48 0.37 2.79
C ALA A 413 15.75 0.75 3.59
N GLU A 414 16.33 -0.19 4.34
CA GLU A 414 17.64 -0.02 4.99
C GLU A 414 18.74 0.28 3.98
N PHE A 415 18.84 -0.55 2.93
CA PHE A 415 19.83 -0.35 1.88
C PHE A 415 19.68 1.00 1.18
N GLN A 416 18.46 1.37 0.78
CA GLN A 416 18.20 2.67 0.14
C GLN A 416 18.58 3.84 1.05
N CYS A 417 18.30 3.75 2.36
CA CYS A 417 18.70 4.78 3.31
C CYS A 417 20.23 4.83 3.48
N ASP A 418 20.91 3.68 3.48
CA ASP A 418 22.37 3.62 3.55
C ASP A 418 23.03 4.20 2.30
N VAL A 419 22.52 3.89 1.10
CA VAL A 419 22.96 4.53 -0.15
C VAL A 419 22.76 6.05 -0.09
N LEU A 420 21.59 6.49 0.37
CA LEU A 420 21.24 7.92 0.41
C LEU A 420 22.09 8.71 1.41
N TYR A 421 22.36 8.15 2.59
CA TYR A 421 22.98 8.89 3.70
C TYR A 421 24.47 8.56 3.93
N ARG A 422 24.94 7.38 3.52
CA ARG A 422 26.34 6.93 3.70
C ARG A 422 27.08 6.78 2.36
N GLY A 423 26.36 6.56 1.27
CA GLY A 423 26.91 6.34 -0.07
C GLY A 423 26.98 4.86 -0.46
N GLN A 424 27.06 4.63 -1.78
CA GLN A 424 26.93 3.30 -2.40
C GLN A 424 27.96 2.27 -1.91
N GLN A 425 29.22 2.67 -1.73
CA GLN A 425 30.31 1.74 -1.40
C GLN A 425 30.11 1.09 -0.02
N ASP A 426 29.79 1.90 0.99
CA ASP A 426 29.58 1.41 2.36
C ASP A 426 28.30 0.57 2.47
N ALA A 427 27.25 0.93 1.72
CA ALA A 427 26.00 0.18 1.69
C ALA A 427 26.18 -1.24 1.11
N LEU A 428 26.89 -1.36 -0.02
CA LEU A 428 27.13 -2.65 -0.68
C LEU A 428 27.97 -3.61 0.16
N ALA A 429 28.95 -3.09 0.91
CA ALA A 429 29.84 -3.91 1.73
C ALA A 429 29.11 -4.64 2.88
N GLU A 430 27.96 -4.13 3.31
CA GLU A 430 27.19 -4.66 4.45
C GLU A 430 25.88 -5.34 4.04
N PHE A 431 25.42 -5.18 2.79
CA PHE A 431 24.10 -5.64 2.36
C PHE A 431 23.96 -7.16 2.27
N LEU A 432 24.95 -7.85 1.69
CA LEU A 432 24.93 -9.31 1.54
C LEU A 432 25.93 -10.01 2.46
N PRO A 433 25.57 -11.16 3.05
CA PRO A 433 24.31 -11.89 2.89
C PRO A 433 23.16 -11.32 3.74
N LEU A 434 21.93 -11.58 3.32
CA LEU A 434 20.74 -11.14 4.05
C LEU A 434 20.63 -11.85 5.42
N ASN A 435 20.29 -11.10 6.46
CA ASN A 435 20.14 -11.66 7.80
C ASN A 435 18.91 -12.59 7.90
N ALA A 436 19.07 -13.75 8.52
CA ALA A 436 18.02 -14.75 8.76
C ALA A 436 17.07 -14.38 9.92
N GLN A 437 17.38 -13.39 10.75
CA GLN A 437 16.53 -12.94 11.86
C GLN A 437 15.13 -12.56 11.38
N ASN A 438 14.12 -13.08 12.09
CA ASN A 438 12.73 -12.86 11.73
C ASN A 438 12.09 -11.80 12.65
N TRP A 439 11.81 -10.64 12.09
CA TRP A 439 11.09 -9.55 12.77
C TRP A 439 9.64 -9.40 12.30
N ILE A 440 9.22 -10.18 11.30
CA ILE A 440 7.83 -10.29 10.86
C ILE A 440 7.30 -11.70 11.15
N VAL A 441 6.28 -11.82 11.99
CA VAL A 441 5.72 -13.11 12.38
C VAL A 441 4.53 -13.44 11.49
N CYS A 442 4.57 -14.58 10.80
CA CYS A 442 3.42 -15.14 10.11
C CYS A 442 2.46 -15.78 11.13
N GLY A 443 1.24 -15.25 11.27
CA GLY A 443 0.19 -15.84 12.10
C GLY A 443 -0.94 -14.88 12.47
N ASN A 444 -1.93 -15.39 13.21
CA ASN A 444 -3.11 -14.62 13.59
C ASN A 444 -2.84 -13.74 14.83
N ALA A 445 -2.76 -12.42 14.62
CA ALA A 445 -2.47 -11.46 15.68
C ALA A 445 -3.47 -11.45 16.84
N LEU A 446 -4.74 -11.81 16.62
CA LEU A 446 -5.73 -11.86 17.70
C LEU A 446 -5.50 -13.08 18.62
N ARG A 447 -4.89 -14.15 18.11
CA ARG A 447 -4.56 -15.37 18.88
C ARG A 447 -3.16 -15.33 19.49
N LEU A 448 -2.19 -14.71 18.81
CA LEU A 448 -0.81 -14.68 19.26
C LEU A 448 -0.60 -13.77 20.48
N ASP A 449 0.36 -14.13 21.33
CA ASP A 449 0.79 -13.27 22.45
C ASP A 449 1.75 -12.18 21.95
N TRP A 450 1.29 -10.94 21.95
CA TRP A 450 2.06 -9.79 21.49
C TRP A 450 3.28 -9.51 22.37
N LEU A 451 3.26 -9.88 23.66
CA LEU A 451 4.42 -9.69 24.54
C LEU A 451 5.55 -10.64 24.18
N SER A 452 5.25 -11.85 23.70
CA SER A 452 6.28 -12.77 23.20
C SER A 452 6.95 -12.28 21.92
N ILE A 453 6.19 -11.60 21.05
CA ILE A 453 6.65 -11.13 19.73
C ILE A 453 7.36 -9.78 19.83
N CYS A 454 6.81 -8.90 20.66
CA CYS A 454 7.33 -7.57 20.92
C CYS A 454 7.45 -7.35 22.44
N PRO A 455 8.45 -7.95 23.12
CA PRO A 455 8.58 -7.84 24.58
C PRO A 455 8.83 -6.40 25.04
N PRO A 456 8.45 -5.97 26.26
CA PRO A 456 8.82 -4.66 26.78
C PRO A 456 10.35 -4.52 26.91
N THR A 457 10.84 -3.28 26.79
CA THR A 457 12.25 -2.93 26.95
C THR A 457 12.56 -2.59 28.40
N GLY A 458 13.02 -3.56 29.22
CA GLY A 458 13.59 -3.28 30.55
C GLY A 458 13.99 -4.48 31.43
N THR A 459 15.25 -4.46 31.89
CA THR A 459 15.96 -5.27 32.92
C THR A 459 16.23 -6.75 32.69
N GLY A 460 17.53 -7.07 32.53
CA GLY A 460 18.06 -8.43 32.65
C GLY A 460 17.82 -9.31 31.43
N VAL A 461 18.73 -9.27 30.46
CA VAL A 461 19.00 -10.50 29.73
C VAL A 461 19.61 -11.45 30.76
N LYS A 462 18.81 -12.38 31.29
CA LYS A 462 19.37 -13.64 31.78
C LYS A 462 20.10 -14.23 30.59
N VAL A 463 21.42 -14.24 30.68
CA VAL A 463 22.25 -15.16 29.93
C VAL A 463 21.66 -16.54 30.22
N MET A 464 21.01 -17.18 29.24
CA MET A 464 21.00 -18.63 29.24
C MET A 464 22.42 -19.03 28.89
N ALA A 465 23.27 -19.06 29.91
CA ALA A 465 24.46 -19.87 29.86
C ALA A 465 23.96 -21.29 30.10
N ASP A 466 24.00 -22.11 29.05
CA ASP A 466 24.36 -23.50 29.26
C ASP A 466 25.78 -23.46 29.83
N ASP A 467 25.89 -23.33 31.15
CA ASP A 467 27.17 -23.47 31.81
C ASP A 467 27.35 -24.95 32.14
N LEU A 468 28.09 -25.65 31.28
CA LEU A 468 28.84 -26.81 31.73
C LEU A 468 30.00 -26.26 32.57
N PHE A 469 29.74 -26.13 33.88
CA PHE A 469 30.66 -25.84 35.01
C PHE A 469 30.68 -24.40 35.54
N GLY A 470 29.84 -24.21 36.57
CA GLY A 470 29.54 -22.93 37.19
C GLY A 470 30.60 -22.28 38.07
N THR A 471 30.38 -21.01 38.36
CA THR A 471 30.55 -20.36 39.67
C THR A 471 29.81 -19.00 39.66
N PRO A 472 29.30 -18.52 40.80
CA PRO A 472 28.47 -17.31 40.84
C PRO A 472 29.35 -16.06 40.86
N LEU A 473 29.05 -15.09 40.01
CA LEU A 473 29.67 -13.76 40.06
C LEU A 473 28.61 -12.75 40.49
N ASP A 474 28.58 -12.48 41.79
CA ASP A 474 28.14 -11.19 42.34
C ASP A 474 28.97 -10.09 41.67
N GLN A 475 28.34 -9.27 40.83
CA GLN A 475 28.90 -8.00 40.36
C GLN A 475 27.82 -6.93 40.42
N ALA A 476 28.16 -5.87 41.17
CA ALA A 476 27.30 -4.78 41.55
C ALA A 476 26.64 -4.10 40.35
N GLU A 477 25.33 -3.93 40.46
CA GLU A 477 24.49 -3.07 39.62
C GLU A 477 25.07 -1.65 39.59
N ILE A 478 25.37 -1.18 38.38
CA ILE A 478 25.51 0.26 38.11
C ILE A 478 24.29 0.61 37.28
N ASP A 479 23.32 1.26 37.93
CA ASP A 479 22.12 1.82 37.30
C ASP A 479 22.52 2.79 36.18
N PHE A 480 22.15 2.44 34.95
CA PHE A 480 22.07 3.38 33.85
C PHE A 480 20.60 3.77 33.67
N GLU A 481 20.30 5.06 33.81
CA GLU A 481 18.98 5.66 33.60
C GLU A 481 18.50 5.57 32.14
N ASN A 482 18.18 4.36 31.67
CA ASN A 482 17.10 4.06 30.70
C ASN A 482 16.90 2.55 30.54
N GLU A 483 16.46 1.91 31.64
CA GLU A 483 15.38 0.94 31.55
C GLU A 483 14.13 1.64 30.95
N GLY A 484 13.49 1.12 29.90
CA GLY A 484 12.23 1.71 29.37
C GLY A 484 12.26 2.27 27.95
N GLY A 485 12.58 1.45 26.94
CA GLY A 485 12.33 1.82 25.54
C GLY A 485 10.83 2.00 25.24
N GLU A 486 10.50 2.92 24.33
CA GLU A 486 9.13 3.28 23.94
C GLU A 486 8.62 2.35 22.81
N THR A 487 7.40 1.82 22.95
CA THR A 487 6.76 1.02 21.89
C THR A 487 5.59 1.78 21.26
N TYR A 488 5.65 1.99 19.96
CA TYR A 488 4.56 2.55 19.17
C TYR A 488 3.90 1.45 18.34
N ILE A 489 2.60 1.24 18.57
CA ILE A 489 1.81 0.26 17.83
C ILE A 489 1.03 0.98 16.74
N CYS A 490 1.14 0.56 15.50
CA CYS A 490 0.45 1.20 14.38
C CYS A 490 -0.06 0.17 13.37
N GLY A 491 -1.04 0.54 12.55
CA GLY A 491 -1.43 -0.30 11.42
C GLY A 491 -2.80 0.03 10.86
N ASN A 492 -3.19 -0.72 9.84
CA ASN A 492 -4.53 -0.71 9.25
C ASN A 492 -5.12 -2.13 9.33
N PRO A 493 -5.60 -2.56 10.51
CA PRO A 493 -6.11 -3.92 10.67
C PRO A 493 -7.40 -4.14 9.86
N PRO A 494 -7.71 -5.40 9.51
CA PRO A 494 -8.92 -5.71 8.75
C PRO A 494 -10.18 -5.33 9.53
N TYR A 495 -11.08 -4.61 8.86
CA TYR A 495 -12.38 -4.23 9.39
C TYR A 495 -13.51 -4.97 8.66
N LEU A 496 -14.39 -5.59 9.43
CA LEU A 496 -15.48 -6.40 8.90
C LEU A 496 -16.64 -6.41 9.89
N GLY A 497 -17.79 -5.91 9.44
CA GLY A 497 -19.01 -5.87 10.24
C GLY A 497 -19.50 -7.27 10.61
N SER A 498 -20.19 -7.39 11.75
CA SER A 498 -20.64 -8.67 12.35
C SER A 498 -21.35 -9.64 11.41
N THR A 499 -22.03 -9.13 10.38
CA THR A 499 -22.80 -9.91 9.40
C THR A 499 -21.89 -10.65 8.43
N TRP A 500 -20.73 -10.08 8.10
CA TRP A 500 -19.83 -10.57 7.05
C TRP A 500 -18.65 -11.38 7.59
N GLN A 501 -18.49 -11.44 8.91
CA GLN A 501 -17.41 -12.19 9.56
C GLN A 501 -17.57 -13.70 9.39
N SER A 502 -16.47 -14.37 9.06
CA SER A 502 -16.37 -15.84 9.03
C SER A 502 -16.51 -16.44 10.43
N ALA A 503 -16.72 -17.77 10.50
CA ALA A 503 -16.78 -18.46 11.79
C ALA A 503 -15.46 -18.31 12.58
N GLU A 504 -14.32 -18.41 11.90
CA GLU A 504 -13.00 -18.26 12.52
C GLU A 504 -12.77 -16.85 13.09
N GLN A 505 -13.15 -15.81 12.33
CA GLN A 505 -13.05 -14.42 12.79
C GLN A 505 -13.96 -14.16 13.99
N LYS A 506 -15.15 -14.79 14.04
CA LYS A 506 -16.02 -14.73 15.22
C LYS A 506 -15.40 -15.44 16.43
N ASP A 507 -14.73 -16.57 16.24
CA ASP A 507 -14.02 -17.26 17.31
C ASP A 507 -12.83 -16.44 17.83
N ASP A 508 -12.15 -15.68 16.97
CA ASP A 508 -11.08 -14.77 17.37
C ASP A 508 -11.61 -13.66 18.30
N LEU A 509 -12.71 -13.01 17.91
CA LEU A 509 -13.37 -12.02 18.77
C LEU A 509 -13.91 -12.65 20.06
N LYS A 510 -14.45 -13.87 19.99
CA LYS A 510 -14.95 -14.60 21.15
C LYS A 510 -13.84 -14.79 22.20
N ALA A 511 -12.65 -15.22 21.77
CA ALA A 511 -11.52 -15.43 22.67
C ALA A 511 -11.14 -14.15 23.44
N ILE A 512 -11.31 -12.98 22.81
CA ILE A 512 -10.99 -11.68 23.42
C ILE A 512 -12.12 -11.15 24.29
N PHE A 513 -13.38 -11.23 23.82
CA PHE A 513 -14.48 -10.45 24.38
C PHE A 513 -15.55 -11.24 25.13
N ASP A 514 -15.65 -12.57 24.98
CA ASP A 514 -16.73 -13.37 25.59
C ASP A 514 -16.76 -13.27 27.13
N HIS A 515 -15.57 -13.14 27.72
CA HIS A 515 -15.40 -12.94 29.17
C HIS A 515 -15.48 -11.46 29.59
N ARG A 516 -15.59 -10.51 28.65
CA ARG A 516 -15.53 -9.05 28.91
C ARG A 516 -16.88 -8.35 28.75
N CYS A 517 -17.67 -8.72 27.74
CA CYS A 517 -18.99 -8.13 27.52
C CYS A 517 -19.95 -9.11 26.84
N LYS A 518 -21.27 -9.00 27.09
CA LYS A 518 -22.27 -9.93 26.54
C LYS A 518 -22.58 -9.71 25.05
N ASN A 519 -22.46 -8.47 24.57
CA ASN A 519 -22.87 -8.05 23.21
C ASN A 519 -21.72 -8.07 22.20
N TRP A 520 -20.64 -8.78 22.51
CA TRP A 520 -19.42 -8.82 21.71
C TRP A 520 -19.63 -9.27 20.27
N LYS A 521 -20.63 -10.12 20.00
CA LYS A 521 -20.95 -10.63 18.64
C LYS A 521 -21.31 -9.53 17.64
N SER A 522 -21.65 -8.34 18.12
CA SER A 522 -21.96 -7.19 17.26
C SER A 522 -20.74 -6.34 16.92
N LEU A 523 -19.58 -6.61 17.54
CA LEU A 523 -18.36 -5.85 17.35
C LEU A 523 -17.82 -6.03 15.94
N ASP A 524 -17.27 -4.94 15.40
CA ASP A 524 -16.47 -4.99 14.17
C ASP A 524 -15.18 -5.78 14.46
N TYR A 525 -14.66 -6.51 13.48
CA TYR A 525 -13.47 -7.34 13.62
C TYR A 525 -12.24 -6.54 14.10
N VAL A 526 -12.10 -5.29 13.64
CA VAL A 526 -11.03 -4.37 14.04
C VAL A 526 -11.03 -4.05 15.54
N ALA A 527 -12.15 -4.22 16.25
CA ALA A 527 -12.23 -4.01 17.70
C ALA A 527 -11.25 -4.91 18.48
N GLY A 528 -10.95 -6.11 17.95
CA GLY A 528 -9.98 -7.04 18.54
C GLY A 528 -8.59 -6.40 18.70
N TRP A 529 -8.13 -5.63 17.71
CA TRP A 529 -6.83 -4.97 17.75
C TRP A 529 -6.77 -3.85 18.80
N PHE A 530 -7.84 -3.06 18.95
CA PHE A 530 -7.91 -2.04 19.99
C PHE A 530 -7.81 -2.67 21.39
N MET A 531 -8.54 -3.77 21.63
CA MET A 531 -8.49 -4.44 22.93
C MET A 531 -7.14 -5.12 23.18
N LYS A 532 -6.55 -5.77 22.17
CA LYS A 532 -5.20 -6.38 22.28
C LYS A 532 -4.12 -5.32 22.53
N ALA A 533 -4.19 -4.17 21.88
CA ALA A 533 -3.27 -3.06 22.12
C ALA A 533 -3.42 -2.49 23.52
N ALA A 534 -4.65 -2.33 24.00
CA ALA A 534 -4.91 -1.89 25.37
C ALA A 534 -4.43 -2.93 26.41
N ASP A 535 -4.64 -4.23 26.19
CA ASP A 535 -4.10 -5.28 27.05
C ASP A 535 -2.56 -5.26 27.09
N TYR A 536 -1.92 -5.13 25.92
CA TYR A 536 -0.46 -4.99 25.79
C TYR A 536 0.04 -3.75 26.55
N GLY A 537 -0.62 -2.59 26.38
CA GLY A 537 -0.29 -1.34 27.07
C GLY A 537 -0.46 -1.38 28.58
N THR A 538 -1.18 -2.36 29.15
CA THR A 538 -1.19 -2.57 30.61
C THR A 538 0.12 -3.15 31.15
N LYS A 539 0.95 -3.72 30.29
CA LYS A 539 2.21 -4.41 30.65
C LYS A 539 3.46 -3.66 30.20
N THR A 540 3.31 -2.65 29.36
CA THR A 540 4.40 -1.89 28.75
C THR A 540 3.99 -0.45 28.48
N THR A 541 4.96 0.45 28.45
CA THR A 541 4.73 1.84 28.04
C THR A 541 4.58 1.87 26.52
N SER A 542 3.34 1.77 26.04
CA SER A 542 3.03 1.81 24.61
C SER A 542 1.88 2.75 24.25
N THR A 543 2.01 3.44 23.12
CA THR A 543 0.92 4.17 22.48
C THR A 543 0.55 3.46 21.19
N ALA A 544 -0.74 3.24 20.95
CA ALA A 544 -1.24 2.54 19.77
C ALA A 544 -2.09 3.46 18.90
N ALA A 545 -2.03 3.35 17.58
CA ALA A 545 -2.94 4.04 16.68
C ALA A 545 -3.32 3.18 15.47
N PHE A 546 -4.62 3.03 15.22
CA PHE A 546 -5.11 2.22 14.12
C PHE A 546 -6.04 3.01 13.20
N VAL A 547 -5.95 2.71 11.91
CA VAL A 547 -7.02 2.99 10.94
C VAL A 547 -8.17 2.03 11.22
N SER A 548 -9.41 2.51 11.18
CA SER A 548 -10.59 1.69 11.50
C SER A 548 -11.86 2.20 10.81
N THR A 549 -12.89 1.37 10.69
CA THR A 549 -14.21 1.85 10.27
C THR A 549 -14.71 2.89 11.26
N ASN A 550 -15.34 3.96 10.77
CA ASN A 550 -15.94 4.96 11.67
C ASN A 550 -17.02 4.37 12.59
N SER A 551 -17.54 3.18 12.26
CA SER A 551 -18.54 2.46 13.04
C SER A 551 -18.09 2.19 14.47
N ILE A 552 -16.79 1.95 14.74
CA ILE A 552 -16.31 1.69 16.12
C ILE A 552 -16.49 2.90 17.05
N CYS A 553 -16.65 4.09 16.49
CA CYS A 553 -16.92 5.34 17.21
C CYS A 553 -18.38 5.81 17.06
N GLN A 554 -19.29 4.94 16.57
CA GLN A 554 -20.68 5.27 16.28
C GLN A 554 -21.66 4.18 16.76
N GLY A 555 -22.89 4.58 17.07
CA GLY A 555 -24.01 3.66 17.31
C GLY A 555 -23.72 2.56 18.33
N ARG A 556 -24.08 1.31 17.98
CA ARG A 556 -24.06 0.14 18.87
C ARG A 556 -22.66 -0.36 19.26
N GLN A 557 -21.64 -0.01 18.48
CA GLN A 557 -20.26 -0.42 18.74
C GLN A 557 -19.70 0.25 20.00
N VAL A 558 -20.03 1.54 20.18
CA VAL A 558 -19.45 2.37 21.23
C VAL A 558 -19.66 1.82 22.65
N PRO A 559 -20.90 1.52 23.10
CA PRO A 559 -21.13 0.98 24.43
C PRO A 559 -20.56 -0.42 24.64
N SER A 560 -20.19 -1.13 23.56
CA SER A 560 -19.65 -2.50 23.63
C SER A 560 -18.12 -2.53 23.72
N LEU A 561 -17.43 -1.57 23.10
CA LEU A 561 -15.96 -1.52 22.99
C LEU A 561 -15.32 -0.53 23.98
N TRP A 562 -15.67 0.75 23.89
CA TRP A 562 -14.93 1.83 24.55
C TRP A 562 -14.93 1.76 26.09
N PRO A 563 -16.02 1.34 26.78
CA PRO A 563 -15.96 1.10 28.21
C PRO A 563 -14.86 0.11 28.63
N LEU A 564 -14.59 -0.91 27.81
CA LEU A 564 -13.53 -1.90 28.08
C LEU A 564 -12.13 -1.30 27.91
N VAL A 565 -11.94 -0.49 26.86
CA VAL A 565 -10.68 0.22 26.59
C VAL A 565 -10.40 1.26 27.68
N PHE A 566 -11.41 2.06 28.06
CA PHE A 566 -11.25 3.06 29.13
C PHE A 566 -11.05 2.43 30.50
N ALA A 567 -11.64 1.25 30.77
CA ALA A 567 -11.42 0.51 32.01
C ALA A 567 -9.96 0.05 32.19
N SER A 568 -9.19 -0.11 31.12
CA SER A 568 -7.75 -0.40 31.19
C SER A 568 -6.89 0.88 31.33
N LYS A 569 -7.50 2.01 31.69
CA LYS A 569 -6.90 3.35 31.85
C LYS A 569 -6.34 3.95 30.56
N HIS A 570 -6.69 3.38 29.41
CA HIS A 570 -6.37 4.00 28.13
C HIS A 570 -7.36 5.14 27.88
N GLU A 571 -6.89 6.21 27.27
CA GLU A 571 -7.71 7.29 26.75
C GLU A 571 -7.32 7.55 25.28
N ILE A 572 -8.13 8.33 24.56
CA ILE A 572 -7.83 8.68 23.18
C ILE A 572 -6.77 9.80 23.15
N ALA A 573 -5.57 9.47 22.66
CA ALA A 573 -4.41 10.34 22.53
C ALA A 573 -4.60 11.42 21.47
N PHE A 574 -5.07 10.98 20.31
CA PHE A 574 -5.39 11.79 19.16
C PHE A 574 -6.39 11.05 18.28
N ALA A 575 -7.10 11.77 17.42
CA ALA A 575 -7.97 11.13 16.44
C ALA A 575 -8.12 11.95 15.16
N HIS A 576 -8.18 11.26 14.02
CA HIS A 576 -8.78 11.80 12.81
C HIS A 576 -10.25 11.38 12.76
N THR A 577 -11.16 12.36 12.71
CA THR A 577 -12.58 12.09 12.51
C THR A 577 -12.85 11.56 11.10
N SER A 578 -14.08 11.12 10.84
CA SER A 578 -14.45 10.49 9.57
C SER A 578 -13.92 11.22 8.33
N PHE A 579 -13.17 10.51 7.51
CA PHE A 579 -12.72 10.96 6.20
C PHE A 579 -12.79 9.82 5.18
N LYS A 580 -12.88 10.15 3.90
CA LYS A 580 -12.85 9.14 2.84
C LYS A 580 -11.45 8.57 2.72
N TRP A 581 -11.33 7.27 2.91
CA TRP A 581 -10.13 6.52 2.59
C TRP A 581 -10.10 6.27 1.08
N ASN A 582 -9.52 7.24 0.35
CA ASN A 582 -9.33 7.10 -1.09
C ASN A 582 -8.13 6.18 -1.33
N ASN A 583 -8.40 4.95 -1.76
CA ASN A 583 -7.41 4.13 -2.45
C ASN A 583 -7.45 4.43 -3.95
N LEU A 584 -6.45 3.99 -4.70
CA LEU A 584 -6.20 4.30 -6.12
C LEU A 584 -7.24 3.71 -7.11
N ALA A 585 -8.44 3.39 -6.64
CA ALA A 585 -9.50 2.69 -7.34
C ALA A 585 -10.25 3.54 -8.38
N SER A 586 -10.59 2.93 -9.53
CA SER A 586 -11.46 3.50 -10.58
C SER A 586 -12.91 3.69 -10.15
N HIS A 587 -13.38 2.98 -9.13
CA HIS A 587 -14.68 3.18 -8.52
C HIS A 587 -14.50 3.90 -7.19
N ASN A 588 -14.80 5.19 -7.19
CA ASN A 588 -14.72 6.19 -6.12
C ASN A 588 -15.52 5.86 -4.82
N ALA A 589 -15.76 4.59 -4.51
CA ALA A 589 -16.37 4.13 -3.27
C ALA A 589 -15.31 4.08 -2.15
N GLY A 590 -14.74 5.24 -1.80
CA GLY A 590 -13.87 5.35 -0.64
C GLY A 590 -14.62 4.94 0.63
N VAL A 591 -14.08 3.96 1.36
CA VAL A 591 -14.61 3.58 2.68
C VAL A 591 -14.39 4.75 3.63
N THR A 592 -15.40 5.12 4.40
CA THR A 592 -15.23 6.18 5.41
C THR A 592 -14.57 5.59 6.65
N VAL A 593 -13.38 6.07 6.99
CA VAL A 593 -12.58 5.56 8.11
C VAL A 593 -12.33 6.65 9.14
N VAL A 594 -11.82 6.23 10.28
CA VAL A 594 -11.23 7.08 11.33
C VAL A 594 -9.81 6.60 11.62
N ILE A 595 -9.00 7.46 12.22
CA ILE A 595 -7.73 7.05 12.85
C ILE A 595 -7.88 7.36 14.32
N VAL A 596 -7.61 6.39 15.19
CA VAL A 596 -7.74 6.58 16.64
C VAL A 596 -6.49 6.12 17.34
N GLY A 597 -5.82 7.05 18.01
CA GLY A 597 -4.68 6.79 18.89
C GLY A 597 -5.14 6.60 20.33
N ILE A 598 -4.68 5.55 21.01
CA ILE A 598 -4.94 5.26 22.42
C ILE A 598 -3.64 5.14 23.21
N SER A 599 -3.64 5.63 24.45
CA SER A 599 -2.52 5.51 25.39
C SER A 599 -3.01 5.59 26.83
N ASN A 600 -2.27 4.98 27.75
CA ASN A 600 -2.53 5.05 29.19
C ASN A 600 -1.56 5.96 29.96
N HIS A 601 -0.68 6.70 29.25
CA HIS A 601 0.31 7.62 29.83
C HIS A 601 0.33 8.94 29.05
N LEU A 602 -0.83 9.60 28.99
CA LEU A 602 -1.03 10.79 28.18
C LEU A 602 -0.52 12.09 28.81
N GLY A 603 -0.08 13.00 27.94
CA GLY A 603 0.10 14.41 28.26
C GLY A 603 -1.24 15.14 28.46
N LYS A 604 -1.18 16.41 28.84
CA LYS A 604 -2.37 17.23 29.17
C LYS A 604 -3.21 17.67 27.95
N GLU A 605 -2.66 17.58 26.75
CA GLU A 605 -3.31 18.02 25.51
C GLU A 605 -3.40 16.90 24.47
N ARG A 606 -4.57 16.78 23.83
CA ARG A 606 -4.91 15.80 22.80
C ARG A 606 -5.14 16.50 21.47
N SER A 607 -4.88 15.83 20.35
CA SER A 607 -5.05 16.42 19.00
C SER A 607 -6.23 15.79 18.28
N LEU A 608 -7.23 16.60 17.93
CA LEU A 608 -8.38 16.18 17.13
C LEU A 608 -8.28 16.78 15.73
N PHE A 609 -8.19 15.93 14.72
CA PHE A 609 -8.07 16.28 13.32
C PHE A 609 -9.42 16.10 12.62
N THR A 610 -9.95 17.18 12.05
CA THR A 610 -11.22 17.21 11.32
C THR A 610 -11.00 17.65 9.88
N VAL A 611 -11.66 17.00 8.92
CA VAL A 611 -11.65 17.46 7.52
C VAL A 611 -12.74 18.52 7.35
N SER A 612 -12.37 19.70 6.88
CA SER A 612 -13.31 20.79 6.55
C SER A 612 -14.00 20.58 5.21
N ASP A 613 -15.05 21.37 4.93
CA ASP A 613 -15.85 21.27 3.71
C ASP A 613 -15.05 21.50 2.43
N ASP A 614 -13.93 22.23 2.51
CA ASP A 614 -12.97 22.47 1.42
C ASP A 614 -11.88 21.39 1.32
N GLY A 615 -11.96 20.32 2.14
CA GLY A 615 -11.03 19.19 2.13
C GLY A 615 -9.75 19.41 2.93
N GLN A 616 -9.58 20.55 3.60
CA GLN A 616 -8.40 20.81 4.44
C GLN A 616 -8.48 20.09 5.79
N ILE A 617 -7.34 19.80 6.39
CA ILE A 617 -7.29 19.20 7.75
C ILE A 617 -7.16 20.33 8.77
N VAL A 618 -8.16 20.46 9.63
CA VAL A 618 -8.18 21.37 10.77
C VAL A 618 -7.78 20.60 12.03
N VAL A 619 -6.76 21.09 12.74
CA VAL A 619 -6.27 20.49 13.99
C VAL A 619 -6.74 21.29 15.19
N LYS A 620 -7.38 20.63 16.16
CA LYS A 620 -7.80 21.22 17.43
C LYS A 620 -7.06 20.57 18.59
N LYS A 621 -6.43 21.38 19.45
CA LYS A 621 -5.88 20.93 20.74
C LYS A 621 -7.00 20.95 21.79
N VAL A 622 -7.23 19.81 22.43
CA VAL A 622 -8.38 19.62 23.33
C VAL A 622 -7.96 18.86 24.59
N LYS A 623 -8.71 19.04 25.67
CA LYS A 623 -8.46 18.37 26.95
C LYS A 623 -8.98 16.92 26.98
N ASN A 624 -10.05 16.64 26.24
CA ASN A 624 -10.59 15.30 26.07
C ASN A 624 -11.06 15.04 24.65
N ILE A 625 -10.95 13.77 24.22
CA ILE A 625 -11.59 13.21 23.03
C ILE A 625 -12.35 11.99 23.52
N ASN A 626 -13.68 12.01 23.43
CA ASN A 626 -14.49 10.88 23.89
C ASN A 626 -14.61 9.78 22.81
N ALA A 627 -15.29 8.69 23.15
CA ALA A 627 -15.53 7.53 22.28
C ALA A 627 -16.23 7.83 20.94
N TYR A 628 -16.82 9.01 20.78
CA TYR A 628 -17.47 9.48 19.54
C TYR A 628 -16.58 10.43 18.72
N LEU A 629 -15.30 10.55 19.10
CA LEU A 629 -14.31 11.46 18.54
C LEU A 629 -14.72 12.94 18.65
N VAL A 630 -15.36 13.30 19.76
CA VAL A 630 -15.80 14.66 20.07
C VAL A 630 -15.01 15.20 21.25
N ALA A 631 -14.70 16.50 21.21
CA ALA A 631 -14.08 17.24 22.30
C ALA A 631 -15.06 17.50 23.46
N ALA A 632 -15.41 16.45 24.20
CA ALA A 632 -16.41 16.45 25.26
C ALA A 632 -16.07 15.43 26.35
N PRO A 633 -16.74 15.44 27.52
CA PRO A 633 -16.60 14.37 28.52
C PRO A 633 -16.98 12.98 28.00
N ASP A 634 -16.49 11.93 28.68
CA ASP A 634 -16.77 10.54 28.34
C ASP A 634 -18.18 10.13 28.81
N VAL A 635 -19.16 10.40 27.95
CA VAL A 635 -20.55 9.95 28.13
C VAL A 635 -20.82 8.84 27.13
N ILE A 636 -21.23 7.67 27.61
CA ILE A 636 -21.58 6.52 26.75
C ILE A 636 -23.10 6.41 26.62
N VAL A 637 -23.59 6.44 25.38
CA VAL A 637 -25.01 6.26 25.07
C VAL A 637 -25.31 4.78 24.90
N ASN A 638 -26.10 4.22 25.83
CA ASN A 638 -26.51 2.82 25.81
C ASN A 638 -27.79 2.61 25.00
N THR A 639 -27.95 1.40 24.47
CA THR A 639 -29.20 1.00 23.81
C THR A 639 -30.36 0.99 24.80
N LEU A 640 -31.53 1.43 24.34
CA LEU A 640 -32.78 1.42 25.08
C LEU A 640 -33.85 0.73 24.23
N ALA A 641 -34.56 -0.22 24.83
CA ALA A 641 -35.66 -0.91 24.15
C ALA A 641 -36.91 -0.03 24.02
N LYS A 642 -37.06 0.99 24.88
CA LYS A 642 -38.20 1.91 24.92
C LYS A 642 -37.72 3.33 25.28
N PRO A 643 -38.42 4.39 24.83
CA PRO A 643 -38.15 5.75 25.28
C PRO A 643 -38.23 5.88 26.82
N MET A 644 -37.41 6.76 27.39
CA MET A 644 -37.43 7.04 28.85
C MET A 644 -38.47 8.09 29.25
N ASP A 645 -39.19 8.63 28.27
CA ASP A 645 -40.15 9.73 28.39
C ASP A 645 -41.46 9.36 27.66
N ASP A 646 -42.39 10.32 27.61
CA ASP A 646 -43.73 10.12 27.06
C ASP A 646 -43.79 10.02 25.52
N ARG A 647 -42.64 9.83 24.86
CA ARG A 647 -42.60 9.61 23.41
C ARG A 647 -43.17 8.24 23.05
N PRO A 648 -43.91 8.13 21.94
CA PRO A 648 -44.42 6.85 21.48
C PRO A 648 -43.27 5.89 21.15
N GLU A 649 -43.53 4.59 21.33
CA GLU A 649 -42.58 3.54 20.95
C GLU A 649 -42.33 3.57 19.44
N PHE A 650 -41.07 3.47 19.05
CA PHE A 650 -40.68 3.35 17.66
C PHE A 650 -40.82 1.87 17.23
N ILE A 651 -41.55 1.64 16.14
CA ILE A 651 -41.68 0.32 15.53
C ILE A 651 -40.85 0.34 14.24
N SER A 652 -39.94 -0.62 14.08
CA SER A 652 -39.18 -0.78 12.84
C SER A 652 -40.10 -1.10 11.68
N GLY A 653 -39.78 -0.61 10.48
CA GLY A 653 -40.49 -0.99 9.26
C GLY A 653 -40.45 -2.51 9.01
N ASN A 654 -41.37 -2.99 8.18
CA ASN A 654 -41.41 -4.40 7.78
C ASN A 654 -40.18 -4.72 6.90
N VAL A 655 -39.49 -5.82 7.20
CA VAL A 655 -38.39 -6.34 6.39
C VAL A 655 -38.91 -7.58 5.64
N ALA A 656 -38.84 -7.57 4.31
CA ALA A 656 -39.40 -8.64 3.48
C ALA A 656 -38.54 -9.91 3.48
N ASP A 657 -37.20 -9.76 3.53
CA ASP A 657 -36.21 -10.86 3.53
C ASP A 657 -36.48 -11.96 2.48
N ASP A 658 -36.79 -11.51 1.27
CA ASP A 658 -37.39 -12.31 0.19
C ASP A 658 -36.64 -12.20 -1.15
N ASP A 659 -35.45 -11.60 -1.14
CA ASP A 659 -34.66 -11.29 -2.34
C ASP A 659 -35.44 -10.43 -3.37
N GLY A 660 -36.36 -9.58 -2.88
CA GLY A 660 -37.16 -8.68 -3.70
C GLY A 660 -38.34 -9.35 -4.44
N GLN A 661 -38.63 -10.63 -4.17
CA GLN A 661 -39.65 -11.40 -4.89
C GLN A 661 -41.10 -10.97 -4.59
N LEU A 662 -41.34 -10.28 -3.48
CA LEU A 662 -42.63 -9.72 -3.07
C LEU A 662 -42.76 -8.22 -3.41
N ILE A 663 -41.75 -7.65 -4.07
CA ILE A 663 -41.75 -6.26 -4.50
C ILE A 663 -42.10 -6.19 -5.99
N VAL A 664 -43.17 -5.47 -6.31
CA VAL A 664 -43.57 -5.16 -7.69
C VAL A 664 -43.06 -3.76 -8.01
N ASN A 665 -42.13 -3.66 -8.95
CA ASN A 665 -41.37 -2.43 -9.21
C ASN A 665 -42.02 -1.51 -10.25
N SER A 666 -43.03 -1.98 -10.96
CA SER A 666 -43.71 -1.18 -11.98
C SER A 666 -45.19 -1.53 -12.18
N ILE A 667 -45.92 -0.58 -12.78
CA ILE A 667 -47.32 -0.78 -13.20
C ILE A 667 -47.42 -1.88 -14.27
N GLU A 668 -46.39 -2.03 -15.10
CA GLU A 668 -46.32 -3.07 -16.13
C GLU A 668 -46.23 -4.46 -15.49
N GLU A 669 -45.30 -4.64 -14.54
CA GLU A 669 -45.19 -5.89 -13.76
C GLU A 669 -46.49 -6.21 -13.03
N PHE A 670 -47.13 -5.20 -12.42
CA PHE A 670 -48.43 -5.36 -11.78
C PHE A 670 -49.51 -5.81 -12.79
N GLY A 671 -49.50 -5.28 -14.01
CA GLY A 671 -50.39 -5.67 -15.09
C GLY A 671 -50.23 -7.11 -15.56
N HIS A 672 -49.04 -7.69 -15.38
CA HIS A 672 -48.73 -9.09 -15.72
C HIS A 672 -49.13 -10.08 -14.62
N LEU A 673 -49.47 -9.61 -13.42
CA LEU A 673 -49.95 -10.49 -12.35
C LEU A 673 -51.34 -11.06 -12.67
N ASP A 674 -51.56 -12.30 -12.24
CA ASP A 674 -52.85 -12.98 -12.33
C ASP A 674 -53.92 -12.17 -11.56
N GLU A 675 -55.11 -12.04 -12.17
CA GLU A 675 -56.22 -11.27 -11.62
C GLU A 675 -56.65 -11.77 -10.22
N THR A 676 -56.45 -13.06 -9.94
CA THR A 676 -56.73 -13.68 -8.65
C THR A 676 -55.80 -13.23 -7.53
N VAL A 677 -54.60 -12.71 -7.82
CA VAL A 677 -53.61 -12.29 -6.79
C VAL A 677 -53.46 -10.78 -6.66
N ARG A 678 -53.93 -9.99 -7.63
CA ARG A 678 -53.80 -8.51 -7.62
C ARG A 678 -54.36 -7.85 -6.36
N HIS A 679 -55.40 -8.44 -5.75
CA HIS A 679 -56.00 -7.93 -4.52
C HIS A 679 -55.09 -8.03 -3.27
N LEU A 680 -54.02 -8.83 -3.34
CA LEU A 680 -53.04 -9.00 -2.27
C LEU A 680 -51.93 -7.94 -2.31
N VAL A 681 -51.73 -7.29 -3.46
CA VAL A 681 -50.72 -6.26 -3.64
C VAL A 681 -51.13 -4.99 -2.91
N ARG A 682 -50.21 -4.44 -2.11
CA ARG A 682 -50.40 -3.19 -1.35
C ARG A 682 -49.32 -2.18 -1.75
N PRO A 683 -49.58 -0.87 -1.60
CA PRO A 683 -48.53 0.13 -1.75
C PRO A 683 -47.38 -0.17 -0.80
N PHE A 684 -46.17 -0.30 -1.36
CA PHE A 684 -44.93 -0.42 -0.62
C PHE A 684 -44.22 0.93 -0.66
N VAL A 685 -43.80 1.41 0.51
CA VAL A 685 -43.05 2.66 0.64
C VAL A 685 -41.84 2.38 1.51
N GLY A 686 -40.68 2.23 0.88
CA GLY A 686 -39.39 2.18 1.55
C GLY A 686 -38.80 3.57 1.73
N SER A 687 -37.58 3.62 2.26
CA SER A 687 -36.85 4.89 2.40
C SER A 687 -36.57 5.57 1.06
N PHE A 688 -36.32 4.78 0.00
CA PHE A 688 -36.01 5.32 -1.33
C PHE A 688 -37.24 5.99 -1.96
N GLU A 689 -38.39 5.32 -1.94
CA GLU A 689 -39.66 5.83 -2.45
C GLU A 689 -40.11 7.06 -1.65
N LEU A 690 -39.96 7.02 -0.32
CA LEU A 690 -40.36 8.16 0.53
C LEU A 690 -39.52 9.42 0.26
N ILE A 691 -38.22 9.27 0.01
CA ILE A 691 -37.31 10.40 -0.20
C ILE A 691 -37.44 10.98 -1.61
N ASN A 692 -37.65 10.14 -2.63
CA ASN A 692 -37.63 10.57 -4.03
C ASN A 692 -39.02 10.88 -4.60
N GLY A 693 -40.09 10.60 -3.85
CA GLY A 693 -41.47 10.68 -4.35
C GLY A 693 -41.77 9.57 -5.34
#